data_AF-K2KW59-F1
#
_entry.id   AF-K2KW59-F1
#
_cell.length_a   1.000
_cell.length_b   1.000
_cell.length_c   1.000
_cell.angle_alpha   90.00
_cell.angle_beta   90.00
_cell.angle_gamma   90.00
#
_symmetry.space_group_name_H-M   'P 1'
#
loop_
_entity.id
_entity.type
_entity.pdbx_description
1 polymer ?
#
loop_
_entity_poly.entity_id
_entity_poly.type
_entity_poly.pdbx_seq_one_letter_code
_entity_poly.pdbx_strand_id
1 'polypeptide(L)'
;MIDAGNLLKELDDALDKVVAKKEPESFLKPSTLKIEEYQKSVRQIQAQFTDAPQFNEEGAYPQFLSCGLLEVRGKNGANMDFCLPKVYPFPPKSLYIEHEKDGQFLREMLMRLLSSAPLVQLEVILVDALSLGGIFNLARRLLDKNNDFIYQQRILTESKEIEEALKHLYEYLKVNLQEKLAGFRDFAHYNENATDPLPLKALFLSGVDALSQNALYYLEKIMRFGSKNGVLSFVNLESEKNNQSAEDLKRYAEFFKDTTSFERLKYLNVEVINDQGIKSQHMQDFADKIKAYYKQKKEVKRELKDLQRDKEFWTKSSQHEVSVPVGWDINHKEVCFKIGNEQNHTLICDHSGSGKSNFLHVLIQNLAFYYDPDEVQLFLLDYKEGVEFNAYVADPALEHARLVSVASSISYGITFLKWLCDEMQKRADRFKQFNVKDLNNYRKHGEIPRLIVVIDEFQVLFSDNKSTKAVEGHLNTLLKKGRSYGVHLVLATQTMRGTDINPSFKAQIANRIALPMDAEDSSSVLGDDAACELVRPEGIFNNNGGHQKYHTKMSIPKAPDDFKSFLTKIHAEFNQRNLASIDRKIYNGETPLKMPNILKANEMRLHLGKKVDYEQKDLIVELESNESHLLVVSQDLNARIALMKLLFQNIKSTNKELVFCNKEKRLIRSFDAQKEYGITPVENILSVLDTAMNPNSALVIDNLNEAKELHDKIGVEKLRSFLEKATDNEQYCIIFAHDYRQIKTNYHFDKLKDLLNNHFKQCLAFRCNGENLNAIKNNLPPPSALNNLNALLIELSKDSHTEFRPFSL
;
A
#
# COMPACT_ATOMS: atom_id res chain seq x y z
N MET A 1 -38.41 -30.63 0.50
CA MET A 1 -39.43 -29.62 0.13
C MET A 1 -40.58 -30.36 -0.53
N ILE A 2 -41.82 -30.01 -0.22
CA ILE A 2 -42.98 -30.61 -0.89
C ILE A 2 -42.98 -30.11 -2.34
N ASP A 3 -43.02 -31.03 -3.30
CA ASP A 3 -43.02 -30.72 -4.73
C ASP A 3 -44.43 -30.28 -5.16
N ALA A 4 -44.53 -29.09 -5.76
CA ALA A 4 -45.80 -28.54 -6.25
C ALA A 4 -46.47 -29.48 -7.27
N GLY A 5 -45.69 -30.23 -8.06
CA GLY A 5 -46.23 -31.22 -8.99
C GLY A 5 -46.97 -32.36 -8.31
N ASN A 6 -46.44 -32.86 -7.18
CA ASN A 6 -47.11 -33.91 -6.41
C ASN A 6 -48.39 -33.39 -5.75
N LEU A 7 -48.40 -32.15 -5.26
CA LEU A 7 -49.61 -31.52 -4.69
C LEU A 7 -50.70 -31.38 -5.75
N LEU A 8 -50.35 -30.94 -6.96
CA LEU A 8 -51.31 -30.81 -8.06
C LEU A 8 -51.83 -32.17 -8.55
N LYS A 9 -51.00 -33.20 -8.52
CA LYS A 9 -51.44 -34.57 -8.82
C LYS A 9 -52.41 -35.11 -7.77
N GLU A 10 -52.10 -34.94 -6.47
CA GLU A 10 -53.02 -35.32 -5.38
C GLU A 10 -54.36 -34.59 -5.48
N LEU A 11 -54.34 -33.34 -5.93
CA LEU A 11 -55.55 -32.54 -6.17
C LEU A 11 -56.33 -33.04 -7.40
N ASP A 12 -55.66 -33.36 -8.50
CA ASP A 12 -56.29 -33.91 -9.72
C ASP A 12 -56.94 -35.27 -9.45
N ASP A 13 -56.29 -36.13 -8.67
CA ASP A 13 -56.84 -37.41 -8.21
C ASP A 13 -58.07 -37.24 -7.29
N ALA A 14 -58.09 -36.19 -6.47
CA ALA A 14 -59.25 -35.84 -5.64
C ALA A 14 -60.40 -35.27 -6.49
N LEU A 15 -60.10 -34.48 -7.52
CA LEU A 15 -61.08 -33.96 -8.47
C LEU A 15 -61.73 -35.07 -9.30
N ASP A 16 -61.01 -36.15 -9.66
CA ASP A 16 -61.59 -37.34 -10.31
C ASP A 16 -62.72 -37.95 -9.47
N LYS A 17 -62.54 -38.01 -8.14
CA LYS A 17 -63.56 -38.53 -7.22
C LYS A 17 -64.79 -37.61 -7.14
N VAL A 18 -64.58 -36.29 -7.07
CA VAL A 18 -65.68 -35.34 -6.94
C VAL A 18 -66.44 -35.17 -8.27
N VAL A 19 -65.71 -35.02 -9.38
CA VAL A 19 -66.28 -34.70 -10.70
C VAL A 19 -66.80 -35.95 -11.42
N ALA A 20 -66.02 -37.03 -11.49
CA ALA A 20 -66.44 -38.26 -12.19
C ALA A 20 -67.26 -39.20 -11.29
N LYS A 21 -66.90 -39.33 -10.00
CA LYS A 21 -67.59 -40.24 -9.06
C LYS A 21 -68.68 -39.59 -8.22
N LYS A 22 -68.93 -38.28 -8.39
CA LYS A 22 -69.95 -37.49 -7.69
C LYS A 22 -69.85 -37.55 -6.16
N GLU A 23 -68.63 -37.71 -5.64
CA GLU A 23 -68.37 -37.65 -4.19
C GLU A 23 -68.49 -36.20 -3.66
N PRO A 24 -68.76 -36.00 -2.35
CA PRO A 24 -68.85 -34.66 -1.77
C PRO A 24 -67.55 -33.84 -1.91
N GLU A 25 -67.66 -32.52 -2.08
CA GLU A 25 -66.51 -31.60 -2.17
C GLU A 25 -65.58 -31.62 -0.95
N SER A 26 -66.04 -32.17 0.20
CA SER A 26 -65.20 -32.37 1.38
C SER A 26 -63.95 -33.22 1.12
N PHE A 27 -63.94 -34.03 0.05
CA PHE A 27 -62.77 -34.80 -0.39
C PHE A 27 -61.63 -33.95 -0.95
N LEU A 28 -61.89 -32.68 -1.32
CA LEU A 28 -60.85 -31.74 -1.77
C LEU A 28 -60.07 -31.11 -0.60
N LYS A 29 -60.70 -31.03 0.59
CA LYS A 29 -60.15 -30.31 1.76
C LYS A 29 -58.71 -30.71 2.15
N PRO A 30 -58.34 -32.01 2.19
CA PRO A 30 -56.98 -32.40 2.54
C PRO A 30 -55.94 -31.87 1.54
N SER A 31 -56.24 -31.91 0.25
CA SER A 31 -55.34 -31.45 -0.81
C SER A 31 -55.24 -29.93 -0.83
N THR A 32 -56.35 -29.20 -0.65
CA THR A 32 -56.34 -27.74 -0.61
C THR A 32 -55.58 -27.20 0.61
N LEU A 33 -55.71 -27.82 1.78
CA LEU A 33 -54.95 -27.43 2.98
C LEU A 33 -53.43 -27.57 2.77
N LYS A 34 -52.96 -28.66 2.18
CA LYS A 34 -51.53 -28.84 1.86
C LYS A 34 -51.01 -27.79 0.87
N ILE A 35 -51.85 -27.39 -0.08
CA ILE A 35 -51.55 -26.34 -1.07
C ILE A 35 -51.40 -24.98 -0.37
N GLU A 36 -52.32 -24.64 0.53
CA GLU A 36 -52.25 -23.41 1.35
C GLU A 36 -51.00 -23.39 2.25
N GLU A 37 -50.70 -24.51 2.92
CA GLU A 37 -49.50 -24.65 3.74
C GLU A 37 -48.21 -24.50 2.92
N TYR A 38 -48.15 -25.10 1.73
CA TYR A 38 -47.04 -24.94 0.80
C TYR A 38 -46.85 -23.47 0.41
N GLN A 39 -47.91 -22.80 -0.05
CA GLN A 39 -47.85 -21.37 -0.41
C GLN A 39 -47.34 -20.52 0.75
N LYS A 40 -47.87 -20.73 1.95
CA LYS A 40 -47.46 -19.99 3.16
C LYS A 40 -46.00 -20.24 3.50
N SER A 41 -45.54 -21.49 3.44
CA SER A 41 -44.15 -21.85 3.74
C SER A 41 -43.15 -21.21 2.76
N VAL A 42 -43.47 -21.18 1.47
CA VAL A 42 -42.63 -20.57 0.45
C VAL A 42 -42.60 -19.05 0.61
N ARG A 43 -43.77 -18.42 0.81
CA ARG A 43 -43.87 -16.96 0.91
C ARG A 43 -43.34 -16.39 2.24
N GLN A 44 -43.30 -17.19 3.29
CA GLN A 44 -42.62 -16.82 4.54
C GLN A 44 -41.11 -16.67 4.35
N ILE A 45 -40.51 -17.47 3.46
CA ILE A 45 -39.06 -17.42 3.17
C ILE A 45 -38.78 -16.41 2.04
N GLN A 46 -39.61 -16.39 0.99
CA GLN A 46 -39.47 -15.49 -0.16
C GLN A 46 -40.81 -14.83 -0.49
N ALA A 47 -40.99 -13.63 0.07
CA ALA A 47 -42.19 -12.81 -0.13
C ALA A 47 -42.45 -12.47 -1.61
N GLN A 48 -43.69 -12.06 -1.90
CA GLN A 48 -44.05 -11.50 -3.19
C GLN A 48 -43.47 -10.10 -3.35
N PHE A 49 -43.15 -9.75 -4.59
CA PHE A 49 -42.62 -8.44 -4.96
C PHE A 49 -43.62 -7.28 -4.87
N THR A 50 -44.87 -7.58 -4.50
CA THR A 50 -45.90 -6.60 -4.17
C THR A 50 -45.65 -5.91 -2.84
N ASP A 51 -44.89 -6.55 -1.94
CA ASP A 51 -44.48 -5.98 -0.65
C ASP A 51 -43.17 -5.20 -0.79
N ALA A 52 -42.86 -4.33 0.19
CA ALA A 52 -41.60 -3.58 0.18
C ALA A 52 -40.42 -4.56 0.20
N PRO A 53 -39.60 -4.64 -0.87
CA PRO A 53 -38.60 -5.69 -1.02
C PRO A 53 -37.53 -5.58 0.06
N GLN A 54 -37.25 -6.71 0.70
CA GLN A 54 -36.11 -6.92 1.60
C GLN A 54 -35.03 -7.69 0.82
N PHE A 55 -33.77 -7.42 1.09
CA PHE A 55 -32.65 -8.18 0.55
C PHE A 55 -31.96 -8.95 1.68
N ASN A 56 -31.33 -10.07 1.31
CA ASN A 56 -30.66 -10.93 2.27
C ASN A 56 -29.41 -10.24 2.84
N GLU A 57 -29.51 -9.77 4.08
CA GLU A 57 -28.40 -9.21 4.86
C GLU A 57 -27.56 -10.29 5.57
N GLU A 58 -28.10 -11.52 5.67
CA GLU A 58 -27.44 -12.68 6.27
C GLU A 58 -26.38 -13.27 5.32
N GLY A 59 -25.50 -14.12 5.86
CA GLY A 59 -24.40 -14.74 5.09
C GLY A 59 -24.77 -16.04 4.37
N ALA A 60 -25.96 -16.60 4.59
CA ALA A 60 -26.34 -17.91 4.05
C ALA A 60 -27.02 -17.79 2.68
N TYR A 61 -26.72 -18.75 1.80
CA TYR A 61 -27.42 -18.91 0.52
C TYR A 61 -28.85 -19.47 0.73
N PRO A 62 -29.81 -19.13 -0.14
CA PRO A 62 -31.17 -19.64 -0.01
C PRO A 62 -31.21 -21.14 -0.36
N GLN A 63 -32.16 -21.88 0.21
CA GLN A 63 -32.35 -23.30 -0.13
C GLN A 63 -33.04 -23.51 -1.49
N PHE A 64 -33.77 -22.50 -1.96
CA PHE A 64 -34.50 -22.51 -3.22
C PHE A 64 -34.69 -21.08 -3.75
N LEU A 65 -35.07 -20.95 -5.01
CA LEU A 65 -35.51 -19.68 -5.61
C LEU A 65 -36.96 -19.81 -6.10
N SER A 66 -37.82 -18.92 -5.63
CA SER A 66 -39.20 -18.78 -6.11
C SER A 66 -39.22 -17.94 -7.39
N CYS A 67 -39.31 -18.62 -8.52
CA CYS A 67 -39.20 -18.03 -9.85
C CYS A 67 -40.50 -18.23 -10.62
N GLY A 68 -41.38 -17.21 -10.61
CA GLY A 68 -42.67 -17.24 -11.28
C GLY A 68 -43.80 -17.94 -10.49
N LEU A 69 -44.93 -18.10 -11.15
CA LEU A 69 -46.13 -18.73 -10.63
C LEU A 69 -46.63 -19.83 -11.58
N LEU A 70 -47.21 -20.88 -11.01
CA LEU A 70 -48.05 -21.84 -11.69
C LEU A 70 -49.50 -21.35 -11.57
N GLU A 71 -50.07 -20.81 -12.63
CA GLU A 71 -51.49 -20.49 -12.72
C GLU A 71 -52.25 -21.79 -12.98
N VAL A 72 -53.13 -22.17 -12.07
CA VAL A 72 -53.86 -23.45 -12.11
C VAL A 72 -55.33 -23.15 -12.33
N ARG A 73 -55.86 -23.59 -13.48
CA ARG A 73 -57.27 -23.43 -13.85
C ARG A 73 -57.95 -24.78 -13.98
N GLY A 74 -59.16 -24.90 -13.44
CA GLY A 74 -60.00 -26.08 -13.63
C GLY A 74 -60.43 -26.25 -15.09
N LYS A 75 -60.44 -27.50 -15.56
CA LYS A 75 -61.02 -27.92 -16.85
C LYS A 75 -61.92 -29.15 -16.64
N ASN A 76 -62.71 -29.52 -17.64
CA ASN A 76 -63.59 -30.71 -17.59
C ASN A 76 -64.59 -30.73 -16.41
N GLY A 77 -65.19 -29.57 -16.09
CA GLY A 77 -66.22 -29.45 -15.05
C GLY A 77 -65.70 -29.15 -13.63
N ALA A 78 -64.38 -29.07 -13.43
CA ALA A 78 -63.80 -28.54 -12.20
C ALA A 78 -63.84 -27.00 -12.20
N ASN A 79 -64.38 -26.39 -11.13
CA ASN A 79 -64.44 -24.94 -10.97
C ASN A 79 -63.44 -24.49 -9.89
N MET A 80 -62.20 -24.22 -10.29
CA MET A 80 -61.15 -23.77 -9.37
C MET A 80 -60.11 -22.94 -10.12
N ASP A 81 -59.63 -21.88 -9.47
CA ASP A 81 -58.60 -20.99 -10.00
C ASP A 81 -57.72 -20.49 -8.86
N PHE A 82 -56.41 -20.74 -8.94
CA PHE A 82 -55.43 -20.31 -7.95
C PHE A 82 -54.00 -20.33 -8.53
N CYS A 83 -53.08 -19.63 -7.86
CA CYS A 83 -51.67 -19.57 -8.27
C CYS A 83 -50.76 -20.23 -7.23
N LEU A 84 -49.79 -21.04 -7.65
CA LEU A 84 -48.76 -21.60 -6.78
C LEU A 84 -47.38 -21.02 -7.10
N PRO A 85 -46.51 -20.76 -6.10
CA PRO A 85 -45.11 -20.43 -6.35
C PRO A 85 -44.39 -21.56 -7.10
N LYS A 86 -43.76 -21.24 -8.23
CA LYS A 86 -42.83 -22.14 -8.92
C LYS A 86 -41.45 -22.00 -8.27
N VAL A 87 -40.93 -23.09 -7.71
CA VAL A 87 -39.66 -23.07 -6.96
C VAL A 87 -38.60 -23.95 -7.63
N TYR A 88 -37.35 -23.49 -7.60
CA TYR A 88 -36.18 -24.26 -8.04
C TYR A 88 -35.25 -24.50 -6.85
N PRO A 89 -34.76 -25.73 -6.63
CA PRO A 89 -33.70 -25.98 -5.65
C PRO A 89 -32.48 -25.10 -5.94
N PHE A 90 -31.82 -24.61 -4.89
CA PHE A 90 -30.63 -23.77 -5.05
C PHE A 90 -29.34 -24.61 -4.92
N PRO A 91 -28.34 -24.39 -5.79
CA PRO A 91 -28.39 -23.55 -7.00
C PRO A 91 -29.25 -24.19 -8.10
N PRO A 92 -30.09 -23.42 -8.82
CA PRO A 92 -30.88 -23.98 -9.93
C PRO A 92 -29.96 -24.44 -11.06
N LYS A 93 -30.46 -25.35 -11.91
CA LYS A 93 -29.86 -25.55 -13.24
C LYS A 93 -29.94 -24.24 -14.03
N SER A 94 -29.14 -24.14 -15.07
CA SER A 94 -29.27 -23.05 -16.04
C SER A 94 -30.71 -22.96 -16.52
N LEU A 95 -31.28 -21.76 -16.49
CA LEU A 95 -32.66 -21.52 -16.89
C LEU A 95 -32.68 -20.71 -18.18
N TYR A 96 -33.59 -21.05 -19.08
CA TYR A 96 -33.77 -20.30 -20.30
C TYR A 96 -35.24 -20.02 -20.64
N ILE A 97 -35.45 -18.99 -21.45
CA ILE A 97 -36.73 -18.67 -22.07
C ILE A 97 -36.56 -18.50 -23.57
N GLU A 98 -37.67 -18.61 -24.29
CA GLU A 98 -37.82 -18.34 -25.71
C GLU A 98 -38.96 -17.32 -25.89
N HIS A 99 -38.83 -16.43 -26.87
CA HIS A 99 -39.90 -15.54 -27.35
C HIS A 99 -40.49 -14.55 -26.33
N GLU A 100 -39.67 -14.10 -25.39
CA GLU A 100 -40.06 -13.03 -24.45
C GLU A 100 -39.41 -11.70 -24.85
N LYS A 101 -40.11 -10.99 -25.75
CA LYS A 101 -39.60 -9.80 -26.46
C LYS A 101 -39.14 -8.65 -25.56
N ASP A 102 -39.61 -8.59 -24.32
CA ASP A 102 -39.30 -7.51 -23.40
C ASP A 102 -38.26 -7.88 -22.33
N GLY A 103 -37.78 -9.12 -22.28
CA GLY A 103 -36.80 -9.58 -21.28
C GLY A 103 -37.30 -9.57 -19.83
N GLN A 104 -38.62 -9.70 -19.62
CA GLN A 104 -39.24 -9.71 -18.29
C GLN A 104 -38.64 -10.77 -17.36
N PHE A 105 -38.44 -12.00 -17.85
CA PHE A 105 -37.81 -13.11 -17.15
C PHE A 105 -36.44 -12.72 -16.57
N LEU A 106 -35.54 -12.15 -17.38
CA LEU A 106 -34.20 -11.80 -16.94
C LEU A 106 -34.23 -10.75 -15.82
N ARG A 107 -35.14 -9.77 -15.90
CA ARG A 107 -35.33 -8.77 -14.84
C ARG A 107 -35.84 -9.43 -13.56
N GLU A 108 -36.86 -10.27 -13.63
CA GLU A 108 -37.45 -10.91 -12.45
C GLU A 108 -36.47 -11.85 -11.76
N MET A 109 -35.70 -12.62 -12.55
CA MET A 109 -34.66 -13.50 -12.01
C MET A 109 -33.56 -12.68 -11.33
N LEU A 110 -33.16 -11.54 -11.91
CA LEU A 110 -32.20 -10.63 -11.30
C LEU A 110 -32.73 -10.13 -9.95
N MET A 111 -33.96 -9.65 -9.91
CA MET A 111 -34.55 -9.13 -8.67
C MET A 111 -34.70 -10.21 -7.60
N ARG A 112 -35.09 -11.43 -7.99
CA ARG A 112 -35.20 -12.57 -7.08
C ARG A 112 -33.85 -12.96 -6.51
N LEU A 113 -32.82 -12.95 -7.34
CA LEU A 113 -31.46 -13.23 -6.90
C LEU A 113 -30.96 -12.16 -5.93
N LEU A 114 -31.12 -10.87 -6.26
CA LEU A 114 -30.69 -9.75 -5.40
C LEU A 114 -31.43 -9.72 -4.06
N SER A 115 -32.66 -10.22 -4.02
CA SER A 115 -33.44 -10.28 -2.78
C SER A 115 -33.06 -11.48 -1.89
N SER A 116 -32.58 -12.57 -2.50
CA SER A 116 -32.43 -13.87 -1.81
C SER A 116 -30.98 -14.29 -1.56
N ALA A 117 -30.04 -13.86 -2.41
CA ALA A 117 -28.62 -14.19 -2.28
C ALA A 117 -27.87 -13.14 -1.43
N PRO A 118 -26.85 -13.55 -0.65
CA PRO A 118 -26.00 -12.64 0.09
C PRO A 118 -25.24 -11.73 -0.87
N LEU A 119 -25.61 -10.44 -0.92
CA LEU A 119 -25.09 -9.48 -1.90
C LEU A 119 -23.54 -9.36 -1.86
N VAL A 120 -22.93 -9.46 -0.68
CA VAL A 120 -21.46 -9.37 -0.49
C VAL A 120 -20.71 -10.53 -1.13
N GLN A 121 -21.38 -11.67 -1.33
CA GLN A 121 -20.82 -12.86 -1.97
C GLN A 121 -21.42 -13.11 -3.35
N LEU A 122 -21.93 -12.05 -4.01
CA LEU A 122 -22.58 -12.12 -5.31
C LEU A 122 -21.79 -11.31 -6.34
N GLU A 123 -21.56 -11.89 -7.52
CA GLU A 123 -21.12 -11.17 -8.72
C GLU A 123 -22.14 -11.40 -9.84
N VAL A 124 -22.64 -10.32 -10.45
CA VAL A 124 -23.66 -10.32 -11.50
C VAL A 124 -23.07 -9.79 -12.78
N ILE A 125 -23.18 -10.58 -13.86
CA ILE A 125 -22.80 -10.20 -15.21
C ILE A 125 -24.09 -9.99 -16.00
N LEU A 126 -24.29 -8.75 -16.48
CA LEU A 126 -25.45 -8.36 -17.28
C LEU A 126 -25.01 -8.18 -18.72
N VAL A 127 -25.56 -8.99 -19.63
CA VAL A 127 -25.29 -8.95 -21.07
C VAL A 127 -26.59 -8.66 -21.81
N ASP A 128 -26.58 -7.57 -22.59
CA ASP A 128 -27.70 -7.16 -23.42
C ASP A 128 -27.19 -6.70 -24.79
N ALA A 129 -26.88 -7.68 -25.63
CA ALA A 129 -26.19 -7.44 -26.90
C ALA A 129 -27.08 -6.81 -27.99
N LEU A 130 -28.41 -6.87 -27.83
CA LEU A 130 -29.36 -6.45 -28.87
C LEU A 130 -30.07 -5.12 -28.55
N SER A 131 -30.37 -4.84 -27.27
CA SER A 131 -31.20 -3.67 -26.90
C SER A 131 -30.42 -2.53 -26.23
N LEU A 132 -29.07 -2.56 -26.30
CA LEU A 132 -28.18 -1.56 -25.73
C LEU A 132 -28.46 -1.28 -24.23
N GLY A 133 -28.69 -2.35 -23.47
CA GLY A 133 -29.00 -2.29 -22.04
C GLY A 133 -30.45 -1.93 -21.71
N GLY A 134 -31.36 -1.96 -22.68
CA GLY A 134 -32.79 -1.70 -22.49
C GLY A 134 -33.47 -2.72 -21.57
N ILE A 135 -33.07 -4.00 -21.64
CA ILE A 135 -33.65 -5.07 -20.80
C ILE A 135 -33.37 -4.80 -19.32
N PHE A 136 -32.17 -4.31 -19.01
CA PHE A 136 -31.71 -4.03 -17.65
C PHE A 136 -31.77 -2.54 -17.28
N ASN A 137 -32.66 -1.76 -17.90
CA ASN A 137 -32.86 -0.34 -17.57
C ASN A 137 -33.03 -0.08 -16.07
N LEU A 138 -33.68 -1.00 -15.35
CA LEU A 138 -33.84 -0.92 -13.89
C LEU A 138 -32.51 -1.11 -13.15
N ALA A 139 -31.65 -2.01 -13.63
CA ALA A 139 -30.32 -2.24 -13.06
C ALA A 139 -29.38 -1.05 -13.25
N ARG A 140 -29.66 -0.12 -14.20
CA ARG A 140 -28.89 1.13 -14.32
C ARG A 140 -28.86 1.94 -13.03
N ARG A 141 -29.91 1.86 -12.20
CA ARG A 141 -29.95 2.50 -10.88
C ARG A 141 -29.04 1.81 -9.85
N LEU A 142 -28.72 0.54 -10.09
CA LEU A 142 -27.78 -0.26 -9.31
C LEU A 142 -26.32 -0.09 -9.79
N LEU A 143 -26.10 0.48 -10.99
CA LEU A 143 -24.78 0.85 -11.52
C LEU A 143 -24.24 2.11 -10.83
N ASP A 144 -24.12 2.06 -9.51
CA ASP A 144 -23.45 3.08 -8.73
C ASP A 144 -21.97 2.71 -8.55
N LYS A 145 -21.08 3.71 -8.56
CA LYS A 145 -19.64 3.50 -8.30
C LYS A 145 -19.33 2.73 -7.01
N ASN A 146 -20.24 2.75 -6.04
CA ASN A 146 -20.08 2.05 -4.77
C ASN A 146 -20.51 0.58 -4.82
N ASN A 147 -21.33 0.18 -5.78
CA ASN A 147 -21.82 -1.19 -5.94
C ASN A 147 -20.84 -1.96 -6.84
N ASP A 148 -20.10 -2.91 -6.27
CA ASP A 148 -19.10 -3.74 -6.97
C ASP A 148 -19.59 -5.15 -7.33
N PHE A 149 -20.79 -5.52 -6.89
CA PHE A 149 -21.39 -6.81 -7.23
C PHE A 149 -21.83 -6.91 -8.70
N ILE A 150 -21.88 -5.80 -9.46
CA ILE A 150 -22.13 -5.85 -10.91
C ILE A 150 -20.78 -5.76 -11.62
N TYR A 151 -20.48 -6.76 -12.43
CA TYR A 151 -19.23 -6.87 -13.18
C TYR A 151 -18.96 -5.61 -14.02
N GLN A 152 -17.78 -5.02 -13.84
CA GLN A 152 -17.34 -3.76 -14.46
C GLN A 152 -18.32 -2.58 -14.28
N GLN A 153 -19.28 -2.66 -13.34
CA GLN A 153 -20.28 -1.63 -13.06
C GLN A 153 -21.06 -1.16 -14.30
N ARG A 154 -21.28 -2.06 -15.26
CA ARG A 154 -22.01 -1.75 -16.49
C ARG A 154 -22.78 -2.95 -17.04
N ILE A 155 -23.67 -2.65 -17.99
CA ILE A 155 -24.33 -3.66 -18.81
C ILE A 155 -23.49 -3.85 -20.07
N LEU A 156 -23.07 -5.07 -20.34
CA LEU A 156 -22.19 -5.41 -21.47
C LEU A 156 -23.01 -5.48 -22.75
N THR A 157 -22.58 -4.71 -23.74
CA THR A 157 -23.23 -4.63 -25.06
C THR A 157 -22.26 -4.95 -26.19
N GLU A 158 -20.95 -4.85 -25.96
CA GLU A 158 -19.92 -5.06 -26.99
C GLU A 158 -19.40 -6.49 -27.01
N SER A 159 -19.19 -7.05 -28.20
CA SER A 159 -18.82 -8.47 -28.40
C SER A 159 -17.53 -8.86 -27.65
N LYS A 160 -16.49 -8.03 -27.68
CA LYS A 160 -15.21 -8.30 -27.01
C LYS A 160 -15.35 -8.33 -25.49
N GLU A 161 -16.08 -7.37 -24.92
CA GLU A 161 -16.33 -7.28 -23.48
C GLU A 161 -17.16 -8.48 -22.98
N ILE A 162 -18.13 -8.92 -23.78
CA ILE A 162 -18.93 -10.11 -23.49
C ILE A 162 -18.05 -11.36 -23.51
N GLU A 163 -17.16 -11.52 -24.49
CA GLU A 163 -16.22 -12.63 -24.56
C GLU A 163 -15.31 -12.68 -23.32
N GLU A 164 -14.77 -11.53 -22.89
CA GLU A 164 -13.94 -11.42 -21.70
C GLU A 164 -14.70 -11.77 -20.42
N ALA A 165 -15.95 -11.31 -20.28
CA ALA A 165 -16.79 -11.63 -19.13
C ALA A 165 -17.16 -13.13 -19.07
N LEU A 166 -17.46 -13.76 -20.21
CA LEU A 166 -17.71 -15.20 -20.27
C LEU A 166 -16.43 -16.00 -20.01
N LYS A 167 -15.27 -15.53 -20.47
CA LYS A 167 -13.98 -16.13 -20.14
C LYS A 167 -13.68 -16.04 -18.64
N HIS A 168 -13.98 -14.91 -17.99
CA HIS A 168 -13.86 -14.73 -16.53
C HIS A 168 -14.70 -15.76 -15.76
N LEU A 169 -15.97 -15.97 -16.16
CA LEU A 169 -16.79 -17.03 -15.57
C LEU A 169 -16.23 -18.43 -15.83
N TYR A 170 -15.75 -18.68 -17.04
CA TYR A 170 -15.20 -19.98 -17.41
C TYR A 170 -13.92 -20.34 -16.61
N GLU A 171 -13.01 -19.39 -16.41
CA GLU A 171 -11.82 -19.63 -15.58
C GLU A 171 -12.19 -19.86 -14.10
N TYR A 172 -13.17 -19.12 -13.57
CA TYR A 172 -13.71 -19.36 -12.24
C TYR A 172 -14.25 -20.80 -12.08
N LEU A 173 -15.02 -21.28 -13.08
CA LEU A 173 -15.51 -22.65 -13.12
C LEU A 173 -14.39 -23.68 -13.12
N LYS A 174 -13.36 -23.46 -13.94
CA LYS A 174 -12.23 -24.37 -14.09
C LYS A 174 -11.45 -24.52 -12.78
N VAL A 175 -11.19 -23.40 -12.09
CA VAL A 175 -10.51 -23.40 -10.77
C VAL A 175 -11.36 -24.13 -9.74
N ASN A 176 -12.66 -23.84 -9.67
CA ASN A 176 -13.56 -24.48 -8.70
C ASN A 176 -13.66 -25.99 -8.92
N LEU A 177 -13.80 -26.44 -10.18
CA LEU A 177 -13.86 -27.85 -10.55
C LEU A 177 -12.57 -28.61 -10.20
N GLN A 178 -11.40 -28.00 -10.38
CA GLN A 178 -10.11 -28.67 -10.27
C GLN A 178 -9.49 -28.60 -8.88
N GLU A 179 -9.68 -27.49 -8.16
CA GLU A 179 -8.98 -27.22 -6.89
C GLU A 179 -9.91 -27.25 -5.68
N LYS A 180 -11.07 -26.58 -5.74
CA LYS A 180 -11.88 -26.26 -4.55
C LYS A 180 -12.97 -27.28 -4.25
N LEU A 181 -13.74 -27.69 -5.25
CA LEU A 181 -14.90 -28.57 -5.08
C LEU A 181 -14.54 -30.05 -5.13
N ALA A 182 -13.24 -30.38 -5.20
CA ALA A 182 -12.76 -31.75 -5.10
C ALA A 182 -13.15 -32.36 -3.74
N GLY A 183 -14.02 -33.38 -3.76
CA GLY A 183 -14.55 -34.03 -2.55
C GLY A 183 -15.86 -33.43 -2.02
N PHE A 184 -16.39 -32.39 -2.65
CA PHE A 184 -17.71 -31.83 -2.33
C PHE A 184 -18.74 -32.19 -3.41
N ARG A 185 -20.02 -32.26 -3.04
CA ARG A 185 -21.11 -32.56 -3.99
C ARG A 185 -21.32 -31.45 -5.02
N ASP A 186 -21.30 -30.22 -4.55
CA ASP A 186 -21.56 -29.00 -5.30
C ASP A 186 -21.14 -27.78 -4.46
N PHE A 187 -21.31 -26.59 -5.05
CA PHE A 187 -21.09 -25.28 -4.43
C PHE A 187 -21.81 -25.08 -3.10
N ALA A 188 -23.08 -25.49 -2.99
CA ALA A 188 -23.85 -25.31 -1.76
C ALA A 188 -23.25 -26.15 -0.62
N HIS A 189 -22.96 -27.43 -0.90
CA HIS A 189 -22.29 -28.31 0.04
C HIS A 189 -20.91 -27.80 0.46
N TYR A 190 -20.15 -27.18 -0.44
CA TYR A 190 -18.87 -26.55 -0.08
C TYR A 190 -19.07 -25.38 0.89
N ASN A 191 -19.96 -24.44 0.56
CA ASN A 191 -20.16 -23.23 1.37
C ASN A 191 -20.80 -23.49 2.73
N GLU A 192 -21.50 -24.62 2.90
CA GLU A 192 -22.00 -25.06 4.21
C GLU A 192 -20.91 -25.60 5.14
N ASN A 193 -19.79 -26.11 4.59
CA ASN A 193 -18.81 -26.90 5.34
C ASN A 193 -17.39 -26.29 5.35
N ALA A 194 -17.05 -25.44 4.39
CA ALA A 194 -15.72 -24.86 4.24
C ALA A 194 -15.55 -23.57 5.07
N THR A 195 -14.31 -23.29 5.47
CA THR A 195 -13.96 -22.06 6.22
C THR A 195 -13.76 -20.83 5.33
N ASP A 196 -13.65 -21.01 4.00
CA ASP A 196 -13.43 -19.98 2.99
C ASP A 196 -14.56 -19.99 1.94
N PRO A 197 -15.71 -19.36 2.20
CA PRO A 197 -16.87 -19.45 1.31
C PRO A 197 -16.55 -18.89 -0.08
N LEU A 198 -16.97 -19.64 -1.11
CA LEU A 198 -16.87 -19.26 -2.51
C LEU A 198 -18.00 -18.30 -2.89
N PRO A 199 -17.73 -17.23 -3.67
CA PRO A 199 -18.76 -16.34 -4.14
C PRO A 199 -19.68 -17.02 -5.16
N LEU A 200 -20.93 -16.57 -5.20
CA LEU A 200 -21.89 -16.92 -6.24
C LEU A 200 -21.72 -15.95 -7.41
N LYS A 201 -21.63 -16.47 -8.62
CA LYS A 201 -21.68 -15.67 -9.85
C LYS A 201 -23.00 -15.91 -10.56
N ALA A 202 -23.53 -14.89 -11.22
CA ALA A 202 -24.77 -15.00 -11.98
C ALA A 202 -24.66 -14.29 -13.32
N LEU A 203 -24.91 -15.03 -14.39
CA LEU A 203 -24.97 -14.55 -15.76
C LEU A 203 -26.43 -14.30 -16.16
N PHE A 204 -26.73 -13.08 -16.59
CA PHE A 204 -27.98 -12.73 -17.25
C PHE A 204 -27.66 -12.32 -18.68
N LEU A 205 -28.08 -13.14 -19.64
CA LEU A 205 -27.68 -12.96 -21.04
C LEU A 205 -28.88 -12.88 -21.97
N SER A 206 -28.94 -11.80 -22.74
CA SER A 206 -29.82 -11.66 -23.89
C SER A 206 -29.01 -11.35 -25.15
N GLY A 207 -29.42 -11.90 -26.28
CA GLY A 207 -28.77 -11.68 -27.57
C GLY A 207 -27.67 -12.69 -27.91
N VAL A 208 -27.98 -13.98 -27.81
CA VAL A 208 -27.05 -15.07 -28.15
C VAL A 208 -26.54 -14.99 -29.58
N ASP A 209 -27.36 -14.47 -30.50
CA ASP A 209 -27.01 -14.29 -31.92
C ASP A 209 -25.88 -13.29 -32.18
N ALA A 210 -25.55 -12.44 -31.19
CA ALA A 210 -24.47 -11.45 -31.28
C ALA A 210 -23.12 -11.95 -30.70
N LEU A 211 -23.08 -13.18 -30.17
CA LEU A 211 -21.89 -13.74 -29.54
C LEU A 211 -20.86 -14.24 -30.56
N SER A 212 -19.58 -14.08 -30.23
CA SER A 212 -18.48 -14.69 -30.98
C SER A 212 -18.45 -16.21 -30.79
N GLN A 213 -17.69 -16.94 -31.62
CA GLN A 213 -17.51 -18.39 -31.46
C GLN A 213 -16.87 -18.76 -30.11
N ASN A 214 -15.87 -17.98 -29.67
CA ASN A 214 -15.24 -18.17 -28.36
C ASN A 214 -16.23 -17.93 -27.22
N ALA A 215 -17.03 -16.85 -27.31
CA ALA A 215 -18.07 -16.54 -26.34
C ALA A 215 -19.10 -17.67 -26.24
N LEU A 216 -19.55 -18.23 -27.37
CA LEU A 216 -20.46 -19.39 -27.39
C LEU A 216 -19.84 -20.62 -26.73
N TYR A 217 -18.56 -20.90 -26.99
CA TYR A 217 -17.83 -21.98 -26.33
C TYR A 217 -17.81 -21.82 -24.80
N TYR A 218 -17.48 -20.63 -24.29
CA TYR A 218 -17.50 -20.36 -22.86
C TYR A 218 -18.92 -20.48 -22.28
N LEU A 219 -19.93 -19.92 -22.96
CA LEU A 219 -21.33 -19.99 -22.55
C LEU A 219 -21.82 -21.45 -22.44
N GLU A 220 -21.47 -22.32 -23.38
CA GLU A 220 -21.80 -23.75 -23.33
C GLU A 220 -21.25 -24.40 -22.04
N LYS A 221 -19.98 -24.13 -21.70
CA LYS A 221 -19.37 -24.68 -20.47
C LYS A 221 -20.00 -24.10 -19.21
N ILE A 222 -20.34 -22.82 -19.22
CA ILE A 222 -21.04 -22.15 -18.13
C ILE A 222 -22.42 -22.76 -17.92
N MET A 223 -23.22 -22.93 -18.97
CA MET A 223 -24.56 -23.51 -18.82
C MET A 223 -24.50 -24.98 -18.39
N ARG A 224 -23.52 -25.74 -18.90
CA ARG A 224 -23.38 -27.15 -18.58
C ARG A 224 -22.89 -27.44 -17.16
N PHE A 225 -21.92 -26.65 -16.67
CA PHE A 225 -21.24 -26.94 -15.40
C PHE A 225 -21.50 -25.88 -14.32
N GLY A 226 -22.12 -24.75 -14.67
CA GLY A 226 -22.22 -23.58 -13.82
C GLY A 226 -22.88 -23.82 -12.47
N SER A 227 -24.08 -24.40 -12.50
CA SER A 227 -24.92 -24.62 -11.32
C SER A 227 -24.16 -25.30 -10.18
N LYS A 228 -23.44 -26.40 -10.48
CA LYS A 228 -22.67 -27.15 -9.47
C LYS A 228 -21.45 -26.41 -8.94
N ASN A 229 -21.00 -25.36 -9.61
CA ASN A 229 -19.75 -24.65 -9.36
C ASN A 229 -19.96 -23.19 -8.91
N GLY A 230 -21.19 -22.82 -8.57
CA GLY A 230 -21.50 -21.47 -8.08
C GLY A 230 -21.68 -20.44 -9.18
N VAL A 231 -21.97 -20.86 -10.42
CA VAL A 231 -22.31 -19.94 -11.51
C VAL A 231 -23.74 -20.21 -11.98
N LEU A 232 -24.65 -19.31 -11.66
CA LEU A 232 -26.02 -19.33 -12.16
C LEU A 232 -26.06 -18.71 -13.55
N SER A 233 -26.90 -19.23 -14.44
CA SER A 233 -27.08 -18.64 -15.77
C SER A 233 -28.56 -18.59 -16.14
N PHE A 234 -29.03 -17.39 -16.42
CA PHE A 234 -30.36 -17.07 -16.92
C PHE A 234 -30.21 -16.49 -18.31
N VAL A 235 -30.73 -17.19 -19.32
CA VAL A 235 -30.44 -16.87 -20.73
C VAL A 235 -31.72 -16.74 -21.54
N ASN A 236 -31.85 -15.67 -22.31
CA ASN A 236 -32.84 -15.61 -23.39
C ASN A 236 -32.22 -16.22 -24.65
N LEU A 237 -32.72 -17.39 -25.06
CA LEU A 237 -32.25 -18.13 -26.23
C LEU A 237 -33.05 -17.79 -27.50
N GLU A 238 -33.85 -16.71 -27.51
CA GLU A 238 -34.51 -16.22 -28.72
C GLU A 238 -33.47 -15.94 -29.82
N SER A 239 -33.57 -16.67 -30.93
CA SER A 239 -32.70 -16.55 -32.09
C SER A 239 -33.53 -16.21 -33.32
N GLU A 240 -33.22 -15.10 -33.98
CA GLU A 240 -33.88 -14.71 -35.23
C GLU A 240 -33.33 -15.51 -36.44
N LYS A 241 -32.14 -16.10 -36.28
CA LYS A 241 -31.38 -16.73 -37.38
C LYS A 241 -31.45 -18.25 -37.41
N ASN A 242 -32.29 -18.88 -36.57
CA ASN A 242 -32.41 -20.33 -36.46
C ASN A 242 -31.03 -21.01 -36.26
N ASN A 243 -30.29 -20.53 -35.25
CA ASN A 243 -28.90 -20.87 -35.01
C ASN A 243 -28.75 -22.23 -34.29
N GLN A 244 -28.07 -23.19 -34.94
CA GLN A 244 -27.79 -24.53 -34.36
C GLN A 244 -27.13 -24.46 -32.98
N SER A 245 -26.28 -23.45 -32.75
CA SER A 245 -25.60 -23.25 -31.46
C SER A 245 -26.59 -22.95 -30.32
N ALA A 246 -27.65 -22.18 -30.61
CA ALA A 246 -28.67 -21.86 -29.62
C ALA A 246 -29.50 -23.12 -29.26
N GLU A 247 -29.80 -23.97 -30.24
CA GLU A 247 -30.47 -25.25 -30.01
C GLU A 247 -29.62 -26.22 -29.17
N ASP A 248 -28.31 -26.27 -29.42
CA ASP A 248 -27.41 -27.13 -28.64
C ASP A 248 -27.30 -26.68 -27.17
N LEU A 249 -27.39 -25.37 -26.90
CA LEU A 249 -27.40 -24.83 -25.54
C LEU A 249 -28.64 -25.25 -24.72
N LYS A 250 -29.79 -25.47 -25.36
CA LYS A 250 -31.03 -25.90 -24.69
C LYS A 250 -30.87 -27.24 -23.96
N ARG A 251 -29.97 -28.11 -24.43
CA ARG A 251 -29.70 -29.43 -23.81
C ARG A 251 -29.09 -29.31 -22.41
N TYR A 252 -28.52 -28.16 -22.08
CA TYR A 252 -27.83 -27.92 -20.81
C TYR A 252 -28.64 -27.05 -19.83
N ALA A 253 -29.82 -26.60 -20.23
CA ALA A 253 -30.66 -25.71 -19.43
C ALA A 253 -32.10 -26.25 -19.34
N GLU A 254 -32.81 -25.81 -18.31
CA GLU A 254 -34.22 -26.11 -18.10
C GLU A 254 -35.07 -24.96 -18.64
N PHE A 255 -36.12 -25.30 -19.40
CA PHE A 255 -37.02 -24.32 -19.97
C PHE A 255 -37.92 -23.74 -18.88
N PHE A 256 -37.86 -22.43 -18.68
CA PHE A 256 -38.57 -21.77 -17.59
C PHE A 256 -40.10 -21.98 -17.66
N LYS A 257 -40.66 -22.00 -18.87
CA LYS A 257 -42.11 -22.22 -19.10
C LYS A 257 -42.47 -23.68 -19.34
N ASP A 258 -41.62 -24.64 -18.96
CA ASP A 258 -41.93 -26.06 -19.08
C ASP A 258 -43.16 -26.44 -18.25
N THR A 259 -44.13 -27.06 -18.93
CA THR A 259 -45.41 -27.55 -18.39
C THR A 259 -45.65 -29.03 -18.72
N THR A 260 -44.68 -29.72 -19.34
CA THR A 260 -44.83 -31.10 -19.83
C THR A 260 -45.23 -32.10 -18.74
N SER A 261 -44.77 -31.88 -17.51
CA SER A 261 -45.13 -32.71 -16.35
C SER A 261 -46.61 -32.59 -15.94
N PHE A 262 -47.28 -31.49 -16.28
CA PHE A 262 -48.68 -31.19 -15.94
C PHE A 262 -49.67 -31.59 -17.04
N GLU A 263 -49.22 -31.88 -18.26
CA GLU A 263 -50.09 -32.28 -19.38
C GLU A 263 -50.93 -33.53 -19.08
N ARG A 264 -50.44 -34.37 -18.16
CA ARG A 264 -51.10 -35.62 -17.74
C ARG A 264 -52.27 -35.40 -16.78
N LEU A 265 -52.47 -34.18 -16.28
CA LEU A 265 -53.56 -33.84 -15.36
C LEU A 265 -54.90 -33.75 -16.11
N LYS A 266 -55.91 -34.44 -15.60
CA LYS A 266 -57.22 -34.60 -16.27
C LYS A 266 -58.13 -33.40 -16.06
N TYR A 267 -58.11 -32.81 -14.86
CA TYR A 267 -59.05 -31.78 -14.40
C TYR A 267 -58.38 -30.43 -14.19
N LEU A 268 -57.06 -30.36 -14.24
CA LEU A 268 -56.29 -29.13 -14.09
C LEU A 268 -55.57 -28.75 -15.39
N ASN A 269 -55.58 -27.47 -15.71
CA ASN A 269 -54.66 -26.84 -16.67
C ASN A 269 -53.66 -26.01 -15.87
N VAL A 270 -52.38 -26.10 -16.22
CA VAL A 270 -51.31 -25.39 -15.52
C VAL A 270 -50.50 -24.60 -16.52
N GLU A 271 -50.44 -23.29 -16.31
CA GLU A 271 -49.61 -22.38 -17.10
C GLU A 271 -48.54 -21.76 -16.21
N VAL A 272 -47.34 -21.57 -16.76
CA VAL A 272 -46.28 -20.84 -16.06
C VAL A 272 -46.38 -19.38 -16.43
N ILE A 273 -46.70 -18.55 -15.45
CA ILE A 273 -46.71 -17.10 -15.59
C ILE A 273 -45.57 -16.47 -14.78
N ASN A 274 -45.16 -15.30 -15.21
CA ASN A 274 -44.19 -14.48 -14.48
C ASN A 274 -44.80 -14.02 -13.15
N ASP A 275 -43.95 -13.79 -12.13
CA ASP A 275 -44.45 -13.22 -10.87
C ASP A 275 -44.88 -11.77 -11.14
N GLN A 276 -45.74 -11.17 -10.32
CA GLN A 276 -46.06 -9.75 -10.54
C GLN A 276 -44.79 -8.91 -10.35
N GLY A 277 -44.34 -8.25 -11.43
CA GLY A 277 -43.14 -7.41 -11.40
C GLY A 277 -43.21 -6.32 -10.32
N ILE A 278 -42.07 -6.00 -9.71
CA ILE A 278 -41.96 -4.93 -8.70
C ILE A 278 -42.51 -3.63 -9.30
N LYS A 279 -43.49 -3.01 -8.62
CA LYS A 279 -43.99 -1.68 -9.01
C LYS A 279 -42.81 -0.68 -9.03
N SER A 280 -42.76 0.19 -10.02
CA SER A 280 -41.65 1.14 -10.23
C SER A 280 -41.25 1.94 -8.97
N GLN A 281 -42.21 2.27 -8.10
CA GLN A 281 -41.96 2.94 -6.82
C GLN A 281 -41.14 2.10 -5.83
N HIS A 282 -41.51 0.84 -5.62
CA HIS A 282 -40.80 -0.06 -4.69
C HIS A 282 -39.38 -0.42 -5.16
N MET A 283 -39.14 -0.32 -6.48
CA MET A 283 -37.81 -0.52 -7.06
C MET A 283 -36.84 0.60 -6.69
N GLN A 284 -37.31 1.84 -6.63
CA GLN A 284 -36.47 2.97 -6.22
C GLN A 284 -36.03 2.79 -4.76
N ASP A 285 -36.98 2.49 -3.88
CA ASP A 285 -36.71 2.23 -2.47
C ASP A 285 -35.74 1.05 -2.29
N PHE A 286 -35.88 0.00 -3.10
CA PHE A 286 -34.98 -1.16 -3.06
C PHE A 286 -33.55 -0.81 -3.48
N ALA A 287 -33.39 -0.11 -4.61
CA ALA A 287 -32.09 0.33 -5.09
C ALA A 287 -31.40 1.28 -4.10
N ASP A 288 -32.17 2.22 -3.52
CA ASP A 288 -31.66 3.16 -2.51
C ASP A 288 -31.25 2.44 -1.22
N LYS A 289 -31.99 1.41 -0.80
CA LYS A 289 -31.61 0.55 0.34
C LYS A 289 -30.36 -0.26 0.08
N ILE A 290 -30.23 -0.91 -1.09
CA ILE A 290 -28.99 -1.61 -1.49
C ILE A 290 -27.82 -0.62 -1.46
N LYS A 291 -28.02 0.57 -2.02
CA LYS A 291 -27.00 1.63 -2.06
C LYS A 291 -26.60 2.08 -0.65
N ALA A 292 -27.55 2.24 0.27
CA ALA A 292 -27.28 2.56 1.66
C ALA A 292 -26.56 1.42 2.41
N TYR A 293 -26.99 0.17 2.19
CA TYR A 293 -26.36 -1.02 2.74
C TYR A 293 -24.92 -1.17 2.27
N TYR A 294 -24.65 -1.02 0.98
CA TYR A 294 -23.28 -1.01 0.46
C TYR A 294 -22.51 0.21 0.93
N LYS A 295 -23.12 1.39 1.10
CA LYS A 295 -22.42 2.55 1.68
C LYS A 295 -21.95 2.29 3.12
N GLN A 296 -22.74 1.57 3.92
CA GLN A 296 -22.38 1.18 5.29
C GLN A 296 -21.43 -0.03 5.30
N LYS A 297 -21.63 -1.04 4.44
CA LYS A 297 -20.76 -2.23 4.36
C LYS A 297 -19.51 -2.06 3.51
N LYS A 298 -19.35 -1.03 2.67
CA LYS A 298 -18.03 -0.67 2.09
C LYS A 298 -17.09 -0.06 3.14
N GLU A 299 -17.58 0.24 4.34
CA GLU A 299 -16.68 0.37 5.50
C GLU A 299 -16.10 -0.99 5.90
N VAL A 300 -16.80 -2.10 5.60
CA VAL A 300 -16.26 -3.47 5.58
C VAL A 300 -15.63 -3.75 4.21
N LYS A 301 -14.58 -2.98 3.88
CA LYS A 301 -13.52 -3.53 3.02
C LYS A 301 -13.03 -4.81 3.70
N ARG A 302 -12.67 -5.86 2.94
CA ARG A 302 -11.86 -6.93 3.54
C ARG A 302 -10.70 -6.26 4.27
N GLU A 303 -10.62 -6.50 5.57
CA GLU A 303 -9.66 -5.85 6.43
C GLU A 303 -8.39 -6.68 6.46
N LEU A 304 -7.29 -6.05 6.86
CA LEU A 304 -6.03 -6.76 7.02
C LEU A 304 -6.15 -8.01 7.91
N LYS A 305 -7.00 -7.95 8.94
CA LYS A 305 -7.24 -9.08 9.86
C LYS A 305 -7.76 -10.33 9.15
N ASP A 306 -8.45 -10.17 8.02
CA ASP A 306 -8.98 -11.30 7.25
C ASP A 306 -7.85 -12.08 6.53
N LEU A 307 -6.66 -11.47 6.41
CA LEU A 307 -5.42 -12.12 5.96
C LEU A 307 -4.57 -12.64 7.13
N GLN A 308 -4.95 -12.40 8.38
CA GLN A 308 -4.15 -12.73 9.55
C GLN A 308 -4.77 -13.89 10.33
N ARG A 309 -4.04 -14.99 10.43
CA ARG A 309 -4.50 -16.19 11.15
C ARG A 309 -3.77 -16.27 12.47
N ASP A 310 -4.47 -16.07 13.59
CA ASP A 310 -3.84 -16.06 14.93
C ASP A 310 -3.02 -17.31 15.26
N LYS A 311 -3.42 -18.48 14.73
CA LYS A 311 -2.66 -19.74 14.87
C LYS A 311 -1.28 -19.73 14.17
N GLU A 312 -1.06 -18.81 13.23
CA GLU A 312 0.19 -18.63 12.48
C GLU A 312 0.98 -17.40 12.94
N PHE A 313 0.55 -16.76 14.05
CA PHE A 313 1.20 -15.58 14.62
C PHE A 313 2.61 -15.95 15.12
N TRP A 314 3.64 -15.35 14.52
CA TRP A 314 5.06 -15.63 14.80
C TRP A 314 5.44 -17.12 14.79
N THR A 315 4.90 -17.85 13.81
CA THR A 315 5.25 -19.27 13.61
C THR A 315 6.08 -19.51 12.35
N LYS A 316 6.21 -18.52 11.46
CA LYS A 316 6.94 -18.68 10.20
C LYS A 316 8.42 -18.41 10.39
N SER A 317 9.25 -19.20 9.72
CA SER A 317 10.70 -18.93 9.63
C SER A 317 11.06 -18.27 8.31
N SER A 318 11.93 -17.27 8.38
CA SER A 318 12.49 -16.57 7.24
C SER A 318 13.71 -17.27 6.65
N GLN A 319 14.14 -18.44 7.15
CA GLN A 319 15.38 -19.10 6.72
C GLN A 319 15.50 -19.24 5.18
N HIS A 320 14.45 -19.72 4.52
CA HIS A 320 14.44 -19.92 3.07
C HIS A 320 13.80 -18.76 2.31
N GLU A 321 12.62 -18.36 2.75
CA GLU A 321 11.83 -17.29 2.13
C GLU A 321 11.00 -16.56 3.18
N VAL A 322 10.56 -15.36 2.84
CA VAL A 322 9.51 -14.63 3.53
C VAL A 322 8.31 -14.60 2.61
N SER A 323 7.20 -15.19 3.05
CA SER A 323 5.93 -15.22 2.34
C SER A 323 4.80 -14.73 3.25
N VAL A 324 4.14 -13.64 2.84
CA VAL A 324 2.97 -13.07 3.53
C VAL A 324 1.85 -12.75 2.55
N PRO A 325 0.58 -13.01 2.88
CA PRO A 325 -0.53 -12.62 2.03
C PRO A 325 -0.64 -11.09 1.98
N VAL A 326 -1.00 -10.53 0.82
CA VAL A 326 -1.16 -9.08 0.61
C VAL A 326 -2.46 -8.71 -0.09
N GLY A 327 -3.25 -9.71 -0.47
CA GLY A 327 -4.54 -9.52 -1.13
C GLY A 327 -5.13 -10.85 -1.57
N TRP A 328 -6.21 -10.78 -2.35
CA TRP A 328 -6.83 -11.94 -2.97
C TRP A 328 -6.97 -11.74 -4.47
N ASP A 329 -6.73 -12.79 -5.25
CA ASP A 329 -6.96 -12.75 -6.69
C ASP A 329 -8.46 -12.74 -7.05
N ILE A 330 -8.75 -12.71 -8.35
CA ILE A 330 -10.12 -12.76 -8.89
C ILE A 330 -10.92 -14.02 -8.50
N ASN A 331 -10.23 -15.06 -8.00
CA ASN A 331 -10.80 -16.33 -7.53
C ASN A 331 -10.78 -16.41 -5.99
N HIS A 332 -10.52 -15.31 -5.29
CA HIS A 332 -10.37 -15.21 -3.85
C HIS A 332 -9.24 -16.06 -3.24
N LYS A 333 -8.24 -16.44 -4.03
CA LYS A 333 -7.01 -17.07 -3.54
C LYS A 333 -6.07 -15.99 -3.00
N GLU A 334 -5.47 -16.25 -1.85
CA GLU A 334 -4.48 -15.34 -1.27
C GLU A 334 -3.30 -15.14 -2.23
N VAL A 335 -3.03 -13.87 -2.56
CA VAL A 335 -1.84 -13.46 -3.30
C VAL A 335 -0.78 -13.12 -2.26
N CYS A 336 0.35 -13.84 -2.31
CA CYS A 336 1.43 -13.69 -1.35
C CYS A 336 2.59 -12.87 -1.93
N PHE A 337 3.01 -11.86 -1.18
CA PHE A 337 4.33 -11.25 -1.34
C PHE A 337 5.39 -12.26 -0.92
N LYS A 338 6.39 -12.48 -1.78
CA LYS A 338 7.47 -13.46 -1.56
C LYS A 338 8.85 -12.87 -1.85
N ILE A 339 9.79 -13.07 -0.94
CA ILE A 339 11.21 -12.73 -1.12
C ILE A 339 12.12 -13.79 -0.48
N GLY A 340 13.38 -13.88 -0.92
CA GLY A 340 14.43 -14.71 -0.31
C GLY A 340 14.85 -15.91 -1.14
N ASN A 341 13.91 -16.51 -1.89
CA ASN A 341 14.16 -17.66 -2.75
C ASN A 341 14.63 -17.21 -4.16
N GLU A 342 13.75 -17.24 -5.15
CA GLU A 342 14.06 -16.74 -6.50
C GLU A 342 13.89 -15.21 -6.57
N GLN A 343 12.87 -14.69 -5.91
CA GLN A 343 12.52 -13.28 -5.86
C GLN A 343 13.24 -12.57 -4.70
N ASN A 344 13.80 -11.38 -4.93
CA ASN A 344 14.71 -10.74 -3.96
C ASN A 344 14.34 -9.32 -3.57
N HIS A 345 13.94 -8.54 -4.56
CA HIS A 345 13.64 -7.12 -4.41
C HIS A 345 12.32 -6.86 -5.10
N THR A 346 11.62 -5.82 -4.63
CA THR A 346 10.30 -5.47 -5.10
C THR A 346 10.25 -4.00 -5.49
N LEU A 347 9.65 -3.73 -6.65
CA LEU A 347 9.31 -2.40 -7.11
C LEU A 347 7.79 -2.22 -6.98
N ILE A 348 7.37 -1.16 -6.31
CA ILE A 348 5.97 -0.76 -6.18
C ILE A 348 5.82 0.57 -6.92
N CYS A 349 4.88 0.64 -7.85
CA CYS A 349 4.55 1.88 -8.54
C CYS A 349 3.04 2.12 -8.46
N ASP A 350 2.68 3.39 -8.37
CA ASP A 350 1.32 3.85 -8.08
C ASP A 350 1.13 5.24 -8.69
N HIS A 351 -0.09 5.73 -8.92
CA HIS A 351 -0.34 7.18 -9.12
C HIS A 351 -0.86 7.79 -7.81
N SER A 352 -0.82 9.12 -7.67
CA SER A 352 -1.19 9.80 -6.42
C SER A 352 -2.54 9.34 -5.86
N GLY A 353 -2.48 8.91 -4.59
CA GLY A 353 -3.59 8.40 -3.81
C GLY A 353 -3.96 6.94 -4.10
N SER A 354 -3.43 6.30 -5.15
CA SER A 354 -3.92 5.00 -5.68
C SER A 354 -3.95 3.84 -4.68
N GLY A 355 -3.30 3.99 -3.53
CA GLY A 355 -3.37 3.06 -2.40
C GLY A 355 -2.01 2.53 -1.94
N LYS A 356 -0.89 3.08 -2.44
CA LYS A 356 0.47 2.71 -2.03
C LYS A 356 0.66 2.69 -0.52
N SER A 357 0.31 3.77 0.17
CA SER A 357 0.34 3.88 1.63
C SER A 357 -0.33 2.70 2.33
N ASN A 358 -1.59 2.44 1.95
CA ASN A 358 -2.37 1.30 2.45
C ASN A 358 -1.68 -0.04 2.15
N PHE A 359 -1.17 -0.24 0.93
CA PHE A 359 -0.46 -1.47 0.55
C PHE A 359 0.83 -1.67 1.38
N LEU A 360 1.63 -0.62 1.58
CA LEU A 360 2.83 -0.67 2.40
C LEU A 360 2.49 -1.04 3.84
N HIS A 361 1.41 -0.51 4.40
CA HIS A 361 0.94 -0.89 5.73
C HIS A 361 0.44 -2.34 5.81
N VAL A 362 -0.32 -2.81 4.82
CA VAL A 362 -0.73 -4.22 4.70
C VAL A 362 0.50 -5.13 4.71
N LEU A 363 1.52 -4.79 3.91
CA LEU A 363 2.76 -5.55 3.83
C LEU A 363 3.53 -5.55 5.16
N ILE A 364 3.80 -4.37 5.74
CA ILE A 364 4.57 -4.21 6.97
C ILE A 364 3.89 -4.95 8.14
N GLN A 365 2.59 -4.76 8.32
CA GLN A 365 1.87 -5.41 9.42
C GLN A 365 1.79 -6.92 9.24
N ASN A 366 1.59 -7.44 8.02
CA ASN A 366 1.62 -8.89 7.81
C ASN A 366 3.02 -9.49 7.98
N LEU A 367 4.09 -8.77 7.60
CA LEU A 367 5.47 -9.18 7.91
C LEU A 367 5.66 -9.32 9.42
N ALA A 368 5.25 -8.30 10.19
CA ALA A 368 5.35 -8.30 11.65
C ALA A 368 4.38 -9.27 12.35
N PHE A 369 3.27 -9.65 11.72
CA PHE A 369 2.32 -10.63 12.27
C PHE A 369 2.82 -12.06 12.12
N TYR A 370 3.40 -12.41 10.97
CA TYR A 370 3.75 -13.80 10.66
C TYR A 370 5.15 -14.21 11.12
N TYR A 371 6.08 -13.25 11.24
CA TYR A 371 7.47 -13.48 11.62
C TYR A 371 7.76 -12.69 12.89
N ASP A 372 8.52 -13.26 13.83
CA ASP A 372 9.02 -12.51 14.98
C ASP A 372 10.20 -11.59 14.58
N PRO A 373 10.64 -10.68 15.47
CA PRO A 373 11.73 -9.75 15.18
C PRO A 373 13.13 -10.38 14.97
N ASP A 374 13.34 -11.62 15.41
CA ASP A 374 14.60 -12.36 15.21
C ASP A 374 14.63 -13.05 13.83
N GLU A 375 13.46 -13.25 13.21
CA GLU A 375 13.33 -13.70 11.82
C GLU A 375 13.37 -12.54 10.82
N VAL A 376 12.72 -11.40 11.11
CA VAL A 376 12.58 -10.26 10.19
C VAL A 376 12.80 -8.92 10.91
N GLN A 377 13.68 -8.08 10.36
CA GLN A 377 13.87 -6.69 10.78
C GLN A 377 13.54 -5.72 9.65
N LEU A 378 12.84 -4.65 10.01
CA LEU A 378 12.33 -3.64 9.08
C LEU A 378 13.12 -2.33 9.18
N PHE A 379 13.43 -1.76 8.01
CA PHE A 379 14.00 -0.43 7.86
C PHE A 379 13.04 0.37 6.99
N LEU A 380 12.41 1.38 7.57
CA LEU A 380 11.34 2.16 6.94
C LEU A 380 11.88 3.56 6.65
N LEU A 381 12.06 3.91 5.38
CA LEU A 381 12.57 5.20 4.94
C LEU A 381 11.49 5.94 4.15
N ASP A 382 11.13 7.12 4.64
CA ASP A 382 10.18 8.02 4.00
C ASP A 382 10.90 9.27 3.47
N TYR A 383 10.74 9.54 2.17
CA TYR A 383 11.27 10.72 1.47
C TYR A 383 10.20 11.81 1.23
N LYS A 384 8.97 11.64 1.73
CA LYS A 384 7.83 12.53 1.47
C LYS A 384 7.16 13.02 2.75
N GLU A 385 7.30 14.32 3.07
CA GLU A 385 6.61 15.08 4.15
C GLU A 385 6.47 14.38 5.54
N GLY A 386 7.16 13.26 5.76
CA GLY A 386 7.42 12.67 7.05
C GLY A 386 6.21 12.12 7.80
N VAL A 387 5.19 11.54 7.15
CA VAL A 387 3.98 11.06 7.86
C VAL A 387 3.69 9.57 7.72
N GLU A 388 4.19 8.89 6.68
CA GLU A 388 3.71 7.55 6.34
C GLU A 388 4.06 6.53 7.43
N PHE A 389 5.31 6.52 7.90
CA PHE A 389 5.78 5.50 8.85
C PHE A 389 5.77 5.95 10.33
N ASN A 390 5.24 7.14 10.64
CA ASN A 390 5.16 7.65 12.01
C ASN A 390 4.31 6.76 12.93
N ALA A 391 3.34 6.05 12.37
CA ALA A 391 2.51 5.12 13.12
C ALA A 391 3.34 4.03 13.83
N TYR A 392 4.53 3.68 13.32
CA TYR A 392 5.38 2.61 13.88
C TYR A 392 6.35 3.07 14.97
N VAL A 393 6.43 4.38 15.24
CA VAL A 393 7.24 4.96 16.33
C VAL A 393 6.40 5.48 17.50
N ALA A 394 5.08 5.27 17.47
CA ALA A 394 4.18 5.57 18.58
C ALA A 394 4.50 4.70 19.82
N ASP A 395 3.86 4.97 20.96
CA ASP A 395 4.02 4.15 22.18
C ASP A 395 2.80 3.21 22.36
N PRO A 396 2.96 1.86 22.31
CA PRO A 396 4.21 1.12 22.06
C PRO A 396 4.61 1.13 20.58
N ALA A 397 5.91 1.05 20.30
CA ALA A 397 6.45 1.09 18.94
C ALA A 397 6.62 -0.31 18.35
N LEU A 398 6.79 -0.40 17.02
CA LEU A 398 6.87 -1.69 16.33
C LEU A 398 8.21 -2.39 16.58
N GLU A 399 8.21 -3.55 17.23
CA GLU A 399 9.46 -4.26 17.61
C GLU A 399 10.32 -4.70 16.44
N HIS A 400 9.73 -4.97 15.29
CA HIS A 400 10.47 -5.27 14.06
C HIS A 400 11.17 -4.06 13.46
N ALA A 401 10.71 -2.84 13.76
CA ALA A 401 11.24 -1.61 13.16
C ALA A 401 12.56 -1.21 13.83
N ARG A 402 13.67 -1.52 13.14
CA ARG A 402 15.03 -1.17 13.55
C ARG A 402 15.43 0.24 13.13
N LEU A 403 14.89 0.70 12.01
CA LEU A 403 15.02 2.08 11.56
C LEU A 403 13.67 2.60 11.11
N VAL A 404 13.30 3.77 11.60
CA VAL A 404 12.25 4.60 10.99
C VAL A 404 12.85 5.96 10.69
N SER A 405 12.93 6.30 9.41
CA SER A 405 13.47 7.56 8.91
C SER A 405 12.35 8.40 8.32
N VAL A 406 12.13 9.55 8.95
CA VAL A 406 11.09 10.52 8.66
C VAL A 406 11.75 11.72 8.00
N ALA A 407 11.29 12.10 6.81
CA ALA A 407 11.83 13.22 6.02
C ALA A 407 13.35 13.09 5.77
N SER A 408 13.72 12.00 5.13
CA SER A 408 15.10 11.63 4.85
C SER A 408 15.75 12.56 3.82
N SER A 409 17.00 12.97 4.03
CA SER A 409 17.79 13.65 2.99
C SER A 409 18.41 12.65 2.02
N ILE A 410 18.76 13.10 0.81
CA ILE A 410 19.46 12.28 -0.20
C ILE A 410 20.78 11.73 0.39
N SER A 411 21.53 12.60 1.09
CA SER A 411 22.77 12.24 1.76
C SER A 411 22.61 11.16 2.82
N TYR A 412 21.57 11.24 3.66
CA TYR A 412 21.24 10.19 4.62
C TYR A 412 20.94 8.86 3.90
N GLY A 413 20.22 8.92 2.79
CA GLY A 413 19.94 7.76 1.95
C GLY A 413 21.22 7.08 1.45
N ILE A 414 22.17 7.86 0.93
CA ILE A 414 23.46 7.34 0.44
C ILE A 414 24.23 6.68 1.58
N THR A 415 24.34 7.33 2.74
CA THR A 415 25.09 6.77 3.88
C THR A 415 24.41 5.52 4.43
N PHE A 416 23.09 5.45 4.42
CA PHE A 416 22.33 4.26 4.79
C PHE A 416 22.50 3.11 3.80
N LEU A 417 22.42 3.37 2.48
CA LEU A 417 22.66 2.36 1.45
C LEU A 417 24.09 1.81 1.52
N LYS A 418 25.07 2.68 1.80
CA LYS A 418 26.45 2.27 2.10
C LYS A 418 26.52 1.38 3.33
N TRP A 419 25.87 1.78 4.43
CA TRP A 419 25.83 0.97 5.65
C TRP A 419 25.23 -0.42 5.41
N LEU A 420 24.19 -0.54 4.59
CA LEU A 420 23.63 -1.84 4.18
C LEU A 420 24.66 -2.69 3.42
N CYS A 421 25.46 -2.08 2.55
CA CYS A 421 26.55 -2.78 1.87
C CYS A 421 27.62 -3.27 2.87
N ASP A 422 27.97 -2.45 3.86
CA ASP A 422 28.92 -2.80 4.91
C ASP A 422 28.37 -3.92 5.82
N GLU A 423 27.07 -3.91 6.13
CA GLU A 423 26.39 -4.97 6.85
C GLU A 423 26.39 -6.29 6.06
N MET A 424 26.17 -6.26 4.74
CA MET A 424 26.33 -7.44 3.89
C MET A 424 27.76 -8.00 3.94
N GLN A 425 28.77 -7.11 3.98
CA GLN A 425 30.17 -7.53 4.09
C GLN A 425 30.46 -8.18 5.45
N LYS A 426 29.96 -7.61 6.56
CA LYS A 426 30.05 -8.23 7.90
C LYS A 426 29.41 -9.62 7.94
N ARG A 427 28.23 -9.75 7.34
CA ARG A 427 27.55 -11.05 7.19
C ARG A 427 28.38 -12.02 6.36
N ALA A 428 28.96 -11.57 5.25
CA ALA A 428 29.83 -12.40 4.43
C ALA A 428 31.02 -12.94 5.21
N ASP A 429 31.67 -12.11 6.01
CA ASP A 429 32.82 -12.52 6.81
C ASP A 429 32.42 -13.46 7.95
N ARG A 430 31.25 -13.26 8.57
CA ARG A 430 30.66 -14.22 9.51
C ARG A 430 30.35 -15.55 8.84
N PHE A 431 29.81 -15.55 7.62
CA PHE A 431 29.46 -16.77 6.89
C PHE A 431 30.71 -17.57 6.50
N LYS A 432 31.79 -16.89 6.12
CA LYS A 432 33.09 -17.53 5.83
C LYS A 432 33.66 -18.26 7.04
N GLN A 433 33.49 -17.74 8.26
CA GLN A 433 33.97 -18.40 9.49
C GLN A 433 33.32 -19.79 9.69
N PHE A 434 32.11 -20.00 9.17
CA PHE A 434 31.40 -21.28 9.21
C PHE A 434 31.44 -22.03 7.86
N ASN A 435 32.22 -21.54 6.88
CA ASN A 435 32.35 -22.12 5.54
C ASN A 435 31.01 -22.27 4.78
N VAL A 436 30.08 -21.32 4.97
CA VAL A 436 28.78 -21.27 4.29
C VAL A 436 28.69 -20.10 3.31
N LYS A 437 27.84 -20.22 2.29
CA LYS A 437 27.78 -19.26 1.17
C LYS A 437 26.67 -18.22 1.28
N ASP A 438 25.65 -18.48 2.09
CA ASP A 438 24.43 -17.66 2.17
C ASP A 438 23.75 -17.76 3.55
N LEU A 439 22.76 -16.88 3.76
CA LEU A 439 21.99 -16.80 5.00
C LEU A 439 21.28 -18.11 5.32
N ASN A 440 20.70 -18.78 4.32
CA ASN A 440 19.97 -20.02 4.51
C ASN A 440 20.86 -21.11 5.13
N ASN A 441 22.09 -21.26 4.62
CA ASN A 441 23.04 -22.21 5.19
C ASN A 441 23.60 -21.72 6.53
N TYR A 442 23.82 -20.42 6.69
CA TYR A 442 24.28 -19.85 7.96
C TYR A 442 23.29 -20.06 9.11
N ARG A 443 21.98 -19.98 8.84
CA ARG A 443 20.91 -20.19 9.83
C ARG A 443 20.91 -21.58 10.48
N LYS A 444 21.69 -22.53 9.97
CA LYS A 444 21.95 -23.83 10.61
C LYS A 444 22.98 -23.76 11.75
N HIS A 445 23.73 -22.66 11.85
CA HIS A 445 24.83 -22.45 12.79
C HIS A 445 24.58 -21.30 13.77
N GLY A 446 23.74 -20.33 13.42
CA GLY A 446 23.36 -19.24 14.31
C GLY A 446 22.22 -18.40 13.78
N GLU A 447 21.64 -17.59 14.66
CA GLU A 447 20.50 -16.75 14.34
C GLU A 447 20.94 -15.44 13.68
N ILE A 448 20.22 -15.08 12.62
CA ILE A 448 20.36 -13.79 11.94
C ILE A 448 19.05 -13.46 11.19
N PRO A 449 18.46 -12.28 11.39
CA PRO A 449 17.23 -11.90 10.71
C PRO A 449 17.49 -11.50 9.26
N ARG A 450 16.45 -11.63 8.43
CA ARG A 450 16.39 -10.95 7.14
C ARG A 450 16.09 -9.47 7.35
N LEU A 451 16.80 -8.62 6.61
CA LEU A 451 16.60 -7.18 6.61
C LEU A 451 15.70 -6.83 5.43
N ILE A 452 14.52 -6.28 5.70
CA ILE A 452 13.59 -5.78 4.69
C ILE A 452 13.59 -4.25 4.77
N VAL A 453 14.06 -3.63 3.71
CA VAL A 453 14.22 -2.18 3.60
C VAL A 453 13.12 -1.65 2.71
N VAL A 454 12.17 -0.93 3.30
CA VAL A 454 11.08 -0.25 2.61
C VAL A 454 11.48 1.20 2.40
N ILE A 455 11.63 1.61 1.15
CA ILE A 455 11.95 2.99 0.78
C ILE A 455 10.75 3.54 0.02
N ASP A 456 10.05 4.49 0.63
CA ASP A 456 8.97 5.21 0.00
C ASP A 456 9.48 6.46 -0.73
N GLU A 457 8.94 6.71 -1.92
CA GLU A 457 9.43 7.69 -2.89
C GLU A 457 10.94 7.59 -3.17
N PHE A 458 11.42 6.37 -3.45
CA PHE A 458 12.86 6.11 -3.64
C PHE A 458 13.50 6.91 -4.79
N GLN A 459 12.72 7.38 -5.76
CA GLN A 459 13.19 8.20 -6.87
C GLN A 459 13.78 9.55 -6.43
N VAL A 460 13.41 10.04 -5.23
CA VAL A 460 14.01 11.25 -4.64
C VAL A 460 15.53 11.09 -4.48
N LEU A 461 16.04 9.87 -4.24
CA LEU A 461 17.47 9.58 -4.18
C LEU A 461 18.22 9.91 -5.48
N PHE A 462 17.51 9.95 -6.62
CA PHE A 462 18.07 10.18 -7.95
C PHE A 462 17.88 11.61 -8.44
N SER A 463 17.31 12.50 -7.63
CA SER A 463 16.99 13.88 -8.03
C SER A 463 18.22 14.82 -8.12
N ASP A 464 19.38 14.40 -7.58
CA ASP A 464 20.65 15.12 -7.70
C ASP A 464 21.67 14.35 -8.55
N ASN A 465 21.94 14.86 -9.76
CA ASN A 465 22.86 14.26 -10.74
C ASN A 465 24.25 13.93 -10.20
N LYS A 466 24.77 14.71 -9.22
CA LYS A 466 26.09 14.45 -8.63
C LYS A 466 26.08 13.19 -7.76
N SER A 467 24.97 12.97 -7.07
CA SER A 467 24.75 11.90 -6.10
C SER A 467 24.27 10.60 -6.75
N THR A 468 23.62 10.68 -7.92
CA THR A 468 23.06 9.55 -8.66
C THR A 468 24.04 8.38 -8.82
N LYS A 469 25.29 8.64 -9.20
CA LYS A 469 26.31 7.58 -9.37
C LYS A 469 26.60 6.79 -8.09
N ALA A 470 26.62 7.47 -6.94
CA ALA A 470 26.86 6.81 -5.65
C ALA A 470 25.65 5.95 -5.26
N VAL A 471 24.45 6.50 -5.42
CA VAL A 471 23.18 5.78 -5.18
C VAL A 471 23.11 4.53 -6.06
N GLU A 472 23.34 4.65 -7.37
CA GLU A 472 23.38 3.54 -8.31
C GLU A 472 24.41 2.47 -7.94
N GLY A 473 25.62 2.88 -7.51
CA GLY A 473 26.69 1.95 -7.12
C GLY A 473 26.30 1.08 -5.93
N HIS A 474 25.74 1.68 -4.88
CA HIS A 474 25.28 0.95 -3.71
C HIS A 474 24.07 0.07 -4.04
N LEU A 475 23.05 0.63 -4.69
CA LEU A 475 21.85 -0.09 -5.08
C LEU A 475 22.14 -1.28 -5.99
N ASN A 476 23.01 -1.14 -7.00
CA ASN A 476 23.42 -2.27 -7.85
C ASN A 476 24.11 -3.39 -7.05
N THR A 477 24.88 -3.03 -6.02
CA THR A 477 25.51 -4.03 -5.15
C THR A 477 24.45 -4.77 -4.33
N LEU A 478 23.49 -4.03 -3.76
CA LEU A 478 22.38 -4.59 -3.00
C LEU A 478 21.49 -5.49 -3.86
N LEU A 479 21.10 -5.06 -5.07
CA LEU A 479 20.25 -5.84 -5.97
C LEU A 479 20.92 -7.15 -6.43
N LYS A 480 22.23 -7.12 -6.68
CA LYS A 480 22.96 -8.31 -7.18
C LYS A 480 23.31 -9.30 -6.08
N LYS A 481 23.63 -8.82 -4.87
CA LYS A 481 24.20 -9.64 -3.80
C LYS A 481 23.32 -9.78 -2.57
N GLY A 482 22.31 -8.91 -2.41
CA GLY A 482 21.48 -8.80 -1.20
C GLY A 482 20.83 -10.12 -0.78
N ARG A 483 20.30 -10.89 -1.75
CA ARG A 483 19.68 -12.21 -1.50
C ARG A 483 20.53 -13.09 -0.61
N SER A 484 21.80 -13.30 -0.98
CA SER A 484 22.69 -14.26 -0.30
C SER A 484 22.92 -13.88 1.16
N TYR A 485 22.81 -12.59 1.49
CA TYR A 485 23.03 -12.09 2.85
C TYR A 485 21.73 -11.73 3.58
N GLY A 486 20.58 -12.03 2.97
CA GLY A 486 19.26 -11.77 3.56
C GLY A 486 18.86 -10.30 3.59
N VAL A 487 19.34 -9.50 2.63
CA VAL A 487 18.99 -8.08 2.51
C VAL A 487 18.07 -7.90 1.31
N HIS A 488 16.87 -7.37 1.55
CA HIS A 488 15.79 -7.24 0.59
C HIS A 488 15.31 -5.81 0.52
N LEU A 489 15.05 -5.32 -0.69
CA LEU A 489 14.60 -3.94 -0.94
C LEU A 489 13.16 -3.96 -1.43
N VAL A 490 12.33 -3.10 -0.87
CA VAL A 490 10.99 -2.76 -1.32
C VAL A 490 11.01 -1.28 -1.66
N LEU A 491 11.05 -0.97 -2.96
CA LEU A 491 11.21 0.37 -3.48
C LEU A 491 9.87 0.85 -4.01
N ALA A 492 9.33 1.92 -3.46
CA ALA A 492 8.02 2.42 -3.82
C ALA A 492 8.10 3.85 -4.39
N THR A 493 7.32 4.14 -5.43
CA THR A 493 7.29 5.45 -6.09
C THR A 493 5.90 5.76 -6.68
N GLN A 494 5.55 7.04 -6.72
CA GLN A 494 4.37 7.58 -7.42
C GLN A 494 4.52 7.75 -8.93
N THR A 495 5.74 7.69 -9.46
CA THR A 495 5.96 7.73 -10.91
C THR A 495 7.36 7.28 -11.24
N MET A 496 7.53 6.67 -12.41
CA MET A 496 8.84 6.38 -12.97
C MET A 496 9.29 7.48 -13.94
N ARG A 497 8.44 8.48 -14.22
CA ARG A 497 8.70 9.57 -15.17
C ARG A 497 9.80 10.51 -14.69
N GLY A 498 10.60 10.99 -15.65
CA GLY A 498 11.65 11.99 -15.40
C GLY A 498 12.73 11.53 -14.42
N THR A 499 12.79 10.22 -14.15
CA THR A 499 13.81 9.65 -13.26
C THR A 499 15.03 9.27 -14.08
N ASP A 500 16.22 9.69 -13.64
CA ASP A 500 17.50 9.23 -14.20
C ASP A 500 17.82 7.77 -13.80
N ILE A 501 16.79 6.96 -13.51
CA ILE A 501 16.94 5.57 -13.07
C ILE A 501 17.29 4.73 -14.29
N ASN A 502 18.48 4.15 -14.27
CA ASN A 502 18.95 3.27 -15.32
C ASN A 502 18.02 2.06 -15.52
N PRO A 503 17.52 1.77 -16.74
CA PRO A 503 16.64 0.61 -17.00
C PRO A 503 17.20 -0.74 -16.55
N SER A 504 18.54 -0.89 -16.51
CA SER A 504 19.20 -2.09 -16.01
C SER A 504 18.99 -2.35 -14.51
N PHE A 505 18.68 -1.31 -13.73
CA PHE A 505 18.30 -1.40 -12.33
C PHE A 505 16.99 -2.17 -12.20
N LYS A 506 15.98 -1.73 -12.94
CA LYS A 506 14.65 -2.34 -12.96
C LYS A 506 14.63 -3.77 -13.51
N ALA A 507 15.53 -4.09 -14.44
CA ALA A 507 15.67 -5.44 -14.98
C ALA A 507 16.09 -6.47 -13.91
N GLN A 508 16.75 -6.04 -12.84
CA GLN A 508 17.16 -6.91 -11.72
C GLN A 508 16.05 -7.12 -10.68
N ILE A 509 14.94 -6.36 -10.78
CA ILE A 509 13.82 -6.41 -9.84
C ILE A 509 12.69 -7.25 -10.45
N ALA A 510 12.62 -8.51 -10.01
CA ALA A 510 11.65 -9.47 -10.50
C ALA A 510 10.22 -9.19 -9.98
N ASN A 511 10.07 -8.87 -8.69
CA ASN A 511 8.77 -8.54 -8.11
C ASN A 511 8.38 -7.11 -8.48
N ARG A 512 7.24 -6.96 -9.13
CA ARG A 512 6.65 -5.68 -9.48
C ARG A 512 5.20 -5.66 -9.04
N ILE A 513 4.84 -4.60 -8.33
CA ILE A 513 3.49 -4.36 -7.85
C ILE A 513 3.04 -3.06 -8.46
N ALA A 514 2.00 -3.14 -9.27
CA ALA A 514 1.42 -2.00 -9.95
C ALA A 514 0.03 -1.72 -9.37
N LEU A 515 -0.16 -0.50 -8.87
CA LEU A 515 -1.45 0.01 -8.44
C LEU A 515 -2.05 0.89 -9.56
N PRO A 516 -3.29 1.40 -9.45
CA PRO A 516 -3.86 2.26 -10.49
C PRO A 516 -2.91 3.38 -10.91
N MET A 517 -2.54 3.40 -12.20
CA MET A 517 -1.59 4.34 -12.79
C MET A 517 -1.86 4.56 -14.28
N ASP A 518 -1.18 5.53 -14.88
CA ASP A 518 -1.31 5.80 -16.31
C ASP A 518 -0.53 4.80 -17.20
N ALA A 519 -0.79 4.85 -18.51
CA ALA A 519 -0.28 3.85 -19.45
C ALA A 519 1.23 3.88 -19.60
N GLU A 520 1.83 5.06 -19.44
CA GLU A 520 3.27 5.23 -19.55
C GLU A 520 3.97 4.62 -18.32
N ASP A 521 3.50 4.92 -17.12
CA ASP A 521 4.02 4.32 -15.89
C ASP A 521 3.73 2.80 -15.85
N SER A 522 2.54 2.37 -16.30
CA SER A 522 2.20 0.94 -16.40
C SER A 522 3.15 0.22 -17.35
N SER A 523 3.35 0.75 -18.56
CA SER A 523 4.27 0.16 -19.54
C SER A 523 5.71 0.19 -19.03
N SER A 524 6.09 1.28 -18.37
CA SER A 524 7.39 1.40 -17.71
C SER A 524 7.58 0.32 -16.67
N VAL A 525 6.56 -0.05 -15.86
CA VAL A 525 6.64 -1.01 -14.75
C VAL A 525 6.39 -2.45 -15.18
N LEU A 526 5.23 -2.72 -15.79
CA LEU A 526 4.76 -4.03 -16.20
C LEU A 526 5.17 -4.40 -17.63
N GLY A 527 5.44 -3.45 -18.52
CA GLY A 527 5.70 -3.72 -19.93
C GLY A 527 4.45 -3.72 -20.82
N ASP A 528 3.29 -3.38 -20.25
CA ASP A 528 2.02 -3.08 -20.93
C ASP A 528 1.17 -2.10 -20.10
N ASP A 529 -0.02 -1.75 -20.58
CA ASP A 529 -0.94 -0.78 -19.96
C ASP A 529 -1.96 -1.41 -18.99
N ALA A 530 -1.75 -2.65 -18.55
CA ALA A 530 -2.72 -3.38 -17.74
C ALA A 530 -3.10 -2.68 -16.42
N ALA A 531 -2.21 -1.85 -15.85
CA ALA A 531 -2.49 -1.13 -14.61
C ALA A 531 -3.42 0.09 -14.78
N CYS A 532 -3.73 0.51 -16.02
CA CYS A 532 -4.65 1.61 -16.32
C CYS A 532 -6.11 1.27 -16.05
N GLU A 533 -6.47 0.00 -16.17
CA GLU A 533 -7.83 -0.48 -15.99
C GLU A 533 -8.15 -0.79 -14.51
N LEU A 534 -7.16 -0.63 -13.62
CA LEU A 534 -7.33 -0.91 -12.20
C LEU A 534 -8.14 0.18 -11.50
N VAL A 535 -9.02 -0.24 -10.61
CA VAL A 535 -9.76 0.64 -9.70
C VAL A 535 -9.42 0.31 -8.25
N ARG A 536 -9.49 1.27 -7.32
CA ARG A 536 -9.18 0.96 -5.91
C ARG A 536 -10.22 0.01 -5.31
N PRO A 537 -9.82 -0.99 -4.49
CA PRO A 537 -8.47 -1.24 -3.97
C PRO A 537 -7.72 -2.36 -4.74
N GLU A 538 -7.74 -2.38 -6.06
CA GLU A 538 -7.07 -3.39 -6.87
C GLU A 538 -5.58 -3.08 -7.08
N GLY A 539 -4.82 -4.11 -7.42
CA GLY A 539 -3.42 -4.04 -7.85
C GLY A 539 -3.06 -5.23 -8.74
N ILE A 540 -1.93 -5.15 -9.44
CA ILE A 540 -1.33 -6.28 -10.16
C ILE A 540 -0.04 -6.65 -9.44
N PHE A 541 0.07 -7.91 -9.03
CA PHE A 541 1.31 -8.53 -8.58
C PHE A 541 1.94 -9.29 -9.75
N ASN A 542 3.21 -9.01 -10.05
CA ASN A 542 4.01 -9.73 -11.04
C ASN A 542 5.34 -10.15 -10.39
N ASN A 543 5.70 -11.42 -10.48
CA ASN A 543 6.93 -11.95 -9.89
C ASN A 543 8.00 -12.34 -10.92
N ASN A 544 7.84 -11.90 -12.18
CA ASN A 544 8.72 -12.29 -13.28
C ASN A 544 9.05 -11.10 -14.20
N GLY A 545 9.48 -9.99 -13.59
CA GLY A 545 10.08 -8.87 -14.31
C GLY A 545 9.12 -8.18 -15.29
N GLY A 546 7.82 -8.17 -14.97
CA GLY A 546 6.76 -7.52 -15.76
C GLY A 546 6.08 -8.43 -16.77
N HIS A 547 6.65 -9.59 -17.11
CA HIS A 547 6.12 -10.43 -18.19
C HIS A 547 4.62 -10.75 -18.02
N GLN A 548 3.80 -10.43 -19.04
CA GLN A 548 2.33 -10.41 -18.98
C GLN A 548 1.69 -11.69 -18.44
N LYS A 549 2.21 -12.87 -18.84
CA LYS A 549 1.77 -14.19 -18.33
C LYS A 549 1.73 -14.30 -16.79
N TYR A 550 2.51 -13.49 -16.07
CA TYR A 550 2.64 -13.55 -14.61
C TYR A 550 1.88 -12.43 -13.90
N HIS A 551 1.06 -11.65 -14.61
CA HIS A 551 0.16 -10.69 -13.98
C HIS A 551 -0.90 -11.42 -13.17
N THR A 552 -0.91 -11.15 -11.87
CA THR A 552 -1.97 -11.58 -10.96
C THR A 552 -2.70 -10.34 -10.47
N LYS A 553 -3.90 -10.10 -11.01
CA LYS A 553 -4.78 -9.05 -10.50
C LYS A 553 -5.27 -9.46 -9.11
N MET A 554 -5.18 -8.54 -8.14
CA MET A 554 -5.54 -8.77 -6.75
C MET A 554 -6.35 -7.60 -6.17
N SER A 555 -7.22 -7.91 -5.22
CA SER A 555 -7.87 -6.95 -4.32
C SER A 555 -7.06 -6.83 -3.03
N ILE A 556 -6.70 -5.61 -2.64
CA ILE A 556 -5.86 -5.29 -1.49
C ILE A 556 -6.78 -4.93 -0.30
N PRO A 557 -6.61 -5.56 0.88
CA PRO A 557 -7.40 -5.21 2.06
C PRO A 557 -7.11 -3.80 2.55
N LYS A 558 -8.01 -3.27 3.38
CA LYS A 558 -7.74 -2.03 4.11
C LYS A 558 -6.87 -2.32 5.34
N ALA A 559 -5.75 -1.60 5.47
CA ALA A 559 -4.99 -1.55 6.72
C ALA A 559 -5.79 -0.77 7.79
N PRO A 560 -5.71 -1.14 9.07
CA PRO A 560 -6.44 -0.44 10.12
C PRO A 560 -5.98 1.03 10.22
N ASP A 561 -6.90 1.95 10.46
CA ASP A 561 -6.57 3.37 10.65
C ASP A 561 -5.87 3.61 12.01
N ASP A 562 -6.18 2.78 13.02
CA ASP A 562 -5.50 2.75 14.33
C ASP A 562 -4.54 1.56 14.45
N PHE A 563 -3.27 1.86 14.66
CA PHE A 563 -2.18 0.90 14.74
C PHE A 563 -1.95 0.44 16.17
N LYS A 564 -2.48 1.15 17.18
CA LYS A 564 -2.18 0.93 18.59
C LYS A 564 -2.53 -0.48 19.05
N SER A 565 -3.69 -0.99 18.62
CA SER A 565 -4.13 -2.35 18.97
C SER A 565 -3.14 -3.43 18.47
N PHE A 566 -2.71 -3.31 17.21
CA PHE A 566 -1.71 -4.19 16.61
C PHE A 566 -0.36 -4.08 17.31
N LEU A 567 0.14 -2.86 17.54
CA LEU A 567 1.42 -2.62 18.21
C LEU A 567 1.43 -3.13 19.65
N THR A 568 0.31 -2.96 20.37
CA THR A 568 0.15 -3.48 21.74
C THR A 568 0.21 -5.01 21.76
N LYS A 569 -0.43 -5.69 20.80
CA LYS A 569 -0.36 -7.15 20.66
C LYS A 569 1.08 -7.61 20.41
N ILE A 570 1.78 -6.97 19.48
CA ILE A 570 3.18 -7.25 19.15
C ILE A 570 4.08 -7.06 20.38
N HIS A 571 3.96 -5.93 21.08
CA HIS A 571 4.76 -5.61 22.26
C HIS A 571 4.49 -6.57 23.43
N ALA A 572 3.23 -6.95 23.65
CA ALA A 572 2.87 -7.92 24.68
C ALA A 572 3.51 -9.30 24.44
N GLU A 573 3.42 -9.81 23.20
CA GLU A 573 4.04 -11.09 22.85
C GLU A 573 5.58 -11.02 22.92
N PHE A 574 6.17 -9.92 22.47
CA PHE A 574 7.62 -9.68 22.54
C PHE A 574 8.15 -9.83 23.98
N ASN A 575 7.46 -9.17 24.92
CA ASN A 575 7.78 -9.24 26.34
C ASN A 575 7.52 -10.64 26.91
N GLN A 576 6.42 -11.29 26.53
CA GLN A 576 6.08 -12.62 27.00
C GLN A 576 7.12 -13.68 26.58
N ARG A 577 7.67 -13.57 25.36
CA ARG A 577 8.72 -14.44 24.85
C ARG A 577 10.13 -14.08 25.34
N ASN A 578 10.30 -12.96 26.08
CA ASN A 578 11.58 -12.43 26.55
C ASN A 578 12.61 -12.27 25.42
N LEU A 579 12.17 -11.75 24.26
CA LEU A 579 13.07 -11.52 23.13
C LEU A 579 14.06 -10.38 23.42
N ALA A 580 15.22 -10.42 22.76
CA ALA A 580 16.26 -9.42 22.96
C ALA A 580 15.84 -8.07 22.40
N SER A 581 15.96 -7.01 23.21
CA SER A 581 15.69 -5.64 22.76
C SER A 581 16.50 -5.31 21.51
N ILE A 582 15.82 -4.81 20.47
CA ILE A 582 16.45 -4.32 19.26
C ILE A 582 16.86 -2.86 19.47
N ASP A 583 18.08 -2.51 19.05
CA ASP A 583 18.52 -1.11 18.98
C ASP A 583 17.74 -0.37 17.88
N ARG A 584 16.62 0.24 18.26
CA ARG A 584 15.75 1.01 17.37
C ARG A 584 16.33 2.41 17.16
N LYS A 585 16.49 2.78 15.90
CA LYS A 585 16.91 4.12 15.49
C LYS A 585 15.75 4.88 14.86
N ILE A 586 15.58 6.12 15.31
CA ILE A 586 14.66 7.07 14.70
C ILE A 586 15.49 8.19 14.10
N TYR A 587 15.37 8.39 12.80
CA TYR A 587 15.90 9.57 12.13
C TYR A 587 14.72 10.47 11.78
N ASN A 588 14.73 11.71 12.23
CA ASN A 588 13.71 12.69 11.86
C ASN A 588 14.41 13.94 11.34
N GLY A 589 14.43 14.11 10.01
CA GLY A 589 15.09 15.22 9.33
C GLY A 589 14.42 16.58 9.52
N GLU A 590 13.18 16.62 10.02
CA GLU A 590 12.38 17.85 10.19
C GLU A 590 12.49 18.47 11.59
N THR A 591 12.83 17.66 12.60
CA THR A 591 12.88 18.15 13.98
C THR A 591 14.31 18.57 14.34
N PRO A 592 14.56 19.83 14.71
CA PRO A 592 15.89 20.29 15.15
C PRO A 592 16.42 19.48 16.33
N LEU A 593 17.73 19.22 16.37
CA LEU A 593 18.35 18.55 17.52
C LEU A 593 18.42 19.51 18.70
N LYS A 594 17.78 19.15 19.82
CA LYS A 594 17.86 19.96 21.04
C LYS A 594 19.27 19.92 21.60
N MET A 595 19.78 21.09 21.98
CA MET A 595 21.03 21.21 22.70
C MET A 595 20.96 20.49 24.06
N PRO A 596 21.94 19.63 24.40
CA PRO A 596 21.97 18.97 25.70
C PRO A 596 22.26 19.96 26.83
N ASN A 597 21.67 19.75 28.01
CA ASN A 597 21.82 20.63 29.19
C ASN A 597 23.24 20.68 29.76
N ILE A 598 24.03 19.61 29.57
CA ILE A 598 25.41 19.50 30.06
C ILE A 598 26.25 18.88 28.94
N LEU A 599 27.19 19.65 28.39
CA LEU A 599 28.23 19.14 27.51
C LEU A 599 29.39 18.66 28.38
N LYS A 600 29.65 17.34 28.40
CA LYS A 600 30.81 16.74 29.07
C LYS A 600 32.07 17.02 28.21
N ALA A 601 32.62 18.22 28.34
CA ALA A 601 33.90 18.55 27.71
C ALA A 601 35.00 18.54 28.77
N ASN A 602 35.89 17.55 28.73
CA ASN A 602 37.10 17.52 29.56
C ASN A 602 38.30 18.21 28.85
N GLU A 603 38.14 18.57 27.57
CA GLU A 603 39.14 19.08 26.61
C GLU A 603 38.42 20.02 25.59
N MET A 604 39.14 20.80 24.79
CA MET A 604 38.59 21.74 23.79
C MET A 604 38.02 21.02 22.56
N ARG A 605 36.92 20.29 22.80
CA ARG A 605 36.19 19.48 21.84
C ARG A 605 34.79 20.07 21.62
N LEU A 606 34.51 20.48 20.40
CA LEU A 606 33.22 21.07 20.03
C LEU A 606 32.25 19.98 19.62
N HIS A 607 31.28 19.69 20.49
CA HIS A 607 30.14 18.83 20.18
C HIS A 607 29.13 19.61 19.34
N LEU A 608 29.21 19.47 18.02
CA LEU A 608 28.40 20.28 17.11
C LEU A 608 26.99 19.73 16.89
N GLY A 609 26.81 18.41 17.03
CA GLY A 609 25.56 17.74 16.76
C GLY A 609 25.76 16.27 16.41
N LYS A 610 24.97 15.72 15.49
CA LYS A 610 25.05 14.31 15.06
C LYS A 610 25.28 14.18 13.57
N LYS A 611 26.13 13.24 13.15
CA LYS A 611 26.36 12.96 11.72
C LYS A 611 25.08 12.52 11.01
N VAL A 612 24.94 12.86 9.74
CA VAL A 612 23.84 12.41 8.87
C VAL A 612 24.18 11.03 8.30
N ASP A 613 24.25 10.05 9.20
CA ASP A 613 24.47 8.65 8.89
C ASP A 613 23.56 7.74 9.71
N TYR A 614 23.49 6.45 9.35
CA TYR A 614 22.69 5.47 10.09
C TYR A 614 23.08 5.37 11.57
N GLU A 615 24.36 5.60 11.90
CA GLU A 615 24.83 5.50 13.28
C GLU A 615 24.44 6.71 14.13
N GLN A 616 24.20 7.87 13.51
CA GLN A 616 23.92 9.16 14.14
C GLN A 616 24.91 9.48 15.27
N LYS A 617 26.19 9.17 15.05
CA LYS A 617 27.26 9.43 16.02
C LYS A 617 27.42 10.92 16.24
N ASP A 618 27.79 11.30 17.45
CA ASP A 618 28.12 12.68 17.77
C ASP A 618 29.24 13.17 16.84
N LEU A 619 29.03 14.34 16.22
CA LEU A 619 30.07 15.05 15.53
C LEU A 619 30.82 15.91 16.53
N ILE A 620 32.06 15.52 16.78
CA ILE A 620 32.98 16.22 17.67
C ILE A 620 34.12 16.77 16.83
N VAL A 621 34.37 18.07 16.95
CA VAL A 621 35.52 18.75 16.35
C VAL A 621 36.56 18.98 17.43
N GLU A 622 37.72 18.33 17.29
CA GLU A 622 38.83 18.46 18.22
C GLU A 622 39.73 19.62 17.78
N LEU A 623 39.92 20.61 18.67
CA LEU A 623 40.75 21.78 18.38
C LEU A 623 42.20 21.63 18.89
N GLU A 624 42.55 20.55 19.60
CA GLU A 624 43.84 20.38 20.29
C GLU A 624 44.98 19.80 19.42
N SER A 625 44.83 19.80 18.09
CA SER A 625 45.84 19.29 17.14
C SER A 625 46.36 20.40 16.21
N ASN A 626 47.27 20.08 15.28
CA ASN A 626 47.74 20.99 14.20
C ASN A 626 46.63 21.52 13.26
N GLU A 627 45.35 21.28 13.57
CA GLU A 627 44.14 21.81 12.92
C GLU A 627 43.30 22.66 13.90
N SER A 628 43.97 23.43 14.75
CA SER A 628 43.44 24.14 15.94
C SER A 628 42.57 25.38 15.67
N HIS A 629 42.26 25.68 14.40
CA HIS A 629 41.53 26.88 14.01
C HIS A 629 40.33 26.56 13.12
N LEU A 630 39.20 27.17 13.45
CA LEU A 630 37.91 26.88 12.81
C LEU A 630 37.41 28.12 12.06
N LEU A 631 37.22 27.95 10.75
CA LEU A 631 36.52 28.94 9.94
C LEU A 631 35.03 28.56 9.95
N VAL A 632 34.16 29.54 10.17
CA VAL A 632 32.71 29.35 10.12
C VAL A 632 32.16 30.23 9.01
N VAL A 633 31.41 29.65 8.07
CA VAL A 633 30.75 30.39 7.00
C VAL A 633 29.25 30.21 7.15
N SER A 634 28.51 31.31 7.29
CA SER A 634 27.05 31.29 7.33
C SER A 634 26.44 32.66 7.12
N GLN A 635 25.37 32.71 6.33
CA GLN A 635 24.56 33.92 6.14
C GLN A 635 23.39 34.00 7.12
N ASP A 636 23.06 32.91 7.80
CA ASP A 636 21.90 32.83 8.70
C ASP A 636 22.27 33.32 10.11
N LEU A 637 21.61 34.38 10.56
CA LEU A 637 21.88 34.97 11.87
C LEU A 637 21.53 34.02 13.02
N ASN A 638 20.41 33.31 12.94
CA ASN A 638 19.94 32.44 14.02
C ASN A 638 20.85 31.23 14.22
N ALA A 639 21.33 30.64 13.13
CA ALA A 639 22.26 29.52 13.17
C ALA A 639 23.63 29.95 13.72
N ARG A 640 24.12 31.15 13.39
CA ARG A 640 25.35 31.71 14.00
C ARG A 640 25.17 31.94 15.50
N ILE A 641 24.02 32.47 15.93
CA ILE A 641 23.71 32.65 17.35
C ILE A 641 23.70 31.31 18.09
N ALA A 642 23.05 30.30 17.54
CA ALA A 642 23.01 28.95 18.13
C ALA A 642 24.41 28.37 18.29
N LEU A 643 25.23 28.44 17.25
CA LEU A 643 26.62 27.97 17.31
C LEU A 643 27.45 28.77 18.33
N MET A 644 27.32 30.10 18.38
CA MET A 644 28.07 30.91 19.33
C MET A 644 27.72 30.59 20.78
N LYS A 645 26.44 30.38 21.09
CA LYS A 645 26.03 29.91 22.43
C LYS A 645 26.68 28.57 22.77
N LEU A 646 26.73 27.65 21.80
CA LEU A 646 27.40 26.36 21.96
C LEU A 646 28.91 26.49 22.17
N LEU A 647 29.57 27.34 21.39
CA LEU A 647 31.00 27.64 21.54
C LEU A 647 31.29 28.23 22.91
N PHE A 648 30.52 29.22 23.36
CA PHE A 648 30.75 29.91 24.63
C PHE A 648 30.53 29.00 25.83
N GLN A 649 29.53 28.12 25.77
CA GLN A 649 29.34 27.09 26.80
C GLN A 649 30.54 26.13 26.88
N ASN A 650 31.04 25.67 25.73
CA ASN A 650 32.20 24.76 25.68
C ASN A 650 33.52 25.43 26.13
N ILE A 651 33.76 26.67 25.74
CA ILE A 651 34.97 27.40 26.14
C ILE A 651 34.94 27.69 27.65
N LYS A 652 33.77 28.02 28.19
CA LYS A 652 33.59 28.24 29.62
C LYS A 652 33.76 26.96 30.43
N SER A 653 33.25 25.82 29.96
CA SER A 653 33.40 24.54 30.66
C SER A 653 34.85 24.03 30.69
N THR A 654 35.68 24.43 29.72
CA THR A 654 37.11 24.09 29.64
C THR A 654 38.03 25.06 30.37
N ASN A 655 37.48 26.06 31.09
CA ASN A 655 38.22 27.07 31.86
C ASN A 655 39.26 27.85 31.03
N LYS A 656 39.00 28.04 29.73
CA LYS A 656 39.84 28.86 28.84
C LYS A 656 39.36 30.30 28.85
N GLU A 657 40.29 31.25 28.73
CA GLU A 657 39.92 32.66 28.60
C GLU A 657 39.29 32.90 27.21
N LEU A 658 38.10 33.49 27.17
CA LEU A 658 37.40 33.79 25.92
C LEU A 658 37.53 35.27 25.56
N VAL A 659 38.18 35.55 24.45
CA VAL A 659 38.22 36.89 23.87
C VAL A 659 37.29 36.95 22.67
N PHE A 660 36.21 37.71 22.83
CA PHE A 660 35.16 37.84 21.83
C PHE A 660 35.22 39.20 21.13
N CYS A 661 35.52 39.19 19.83
CA CYS A 661 35.48 40.37 18.98
C CYS A 661 34.11 40.48 18.31
N ASN A 662 33.41 41.57 18.63
CA ASN A 662 32.07 41.86 18.12
C ASN A 662 32.14 42.92 17.02
N LYS A 663 31.81 42.53 15.79
CA LYS A 663 31.70 43.39 14.61
C LYS A 663 30.27 43.49 14.12
N GLU A 664 29.39 42.59 14.52
CA GLU A 664 27.99 42.60 14.14
C GLU A 664 27.07 42.92 15.31
N LYS A 665 26.74 44.20 15.46
CA LYS A 665 25.86 44.71 16.54
C LYS A 665 24.51 44.01 16.67
N ARG A 666 23.98 43.41 15.59
CA ARG A 666 22.71 42.66 15.62
C ARG A 666 22.85 41.33 16.37
N LEU A 667 23.99 40.66 16.22
CA LEU A 667 24.24 39.37 16.81
C LEU A 667 24.31 39.50 18.34
N ILE A 668 25.05 40.48 18.87
CA ILE A 668 25.16 40.64 20.31
C ILE A 668 23.84 41.08 21.00
N ARG A 669 22.89 41.66 20.27
CA ARG A 669 21.57 42.01 20.83
C ARG A 669 20.70 40.78 21.09
N SER A 670 21.03 39.64 20.50
CA SER A 670 20.23 38.41 20.60
C SER A 670 20.55 37.55 21.81
N PHE A 671 21.62 37.85 22.55
CA PHE A 671 21.95 37.23 23.83
C PHE A 671 22.89 38.15 24.65
N ASP A 672 22.67 38.24 25.96
CA ASP A 672 23.46 39.12 26.82
C ASP A 672 24.77 38.42 27.19
N ALA A 673 25.78 38.53 26.33
CA ALA A 673 27.06 37.82 26.47
C ALA A 673 27.73 38.04 27.84
N GLN A 674 27.57 39.25 28.40
CA GLN A 674 28.14 39.60 29.70
C GLN A 674 27.35 38.97 30.85
N LYS A 675 26.00 39.00 30.82
CA LYS A 675 25.20 38.38 31.88
C LYS A 675 25.13 36.85 31.80
N GLU A 676 25.02 36.30 30.59
CA GLU A 676 24.86 34.85 30.39
C GLU A 676 26.19 34.12 30.51
N TYR A 677 27.28 34.69 29.99
CA TYR A 677 28.56 34.00 29.90
C TYR A 677 29.68 34.68 30.67
N GLY A 678 29.53 35.95 31.08
CA GLY A 678 30.59 36.72 31.75
C GLY A 678 31.59 37.34 30.79
N ILE A 679 31.22 37.49 29.50
CA ILE A 679 32.14 37.93 28.44
C ILE A 679 31.97 39.43 28.19
N THR A 680 33.06 40.18 28.22
CA THR A 680 33.10 41.58 27.77
C THR A 680 33.61 41.63 26.32
N PRO A 681 32.77 42.02 25.35
CA PRO A 681 33.17 42.07 23.94
C PRO A 681 34.20 43.16 23.69
N VAL A 682 35.14 42.89 22.77
CA VAL A 682 36.16 43.85 22.33
C VAL A 682 35.77 44.39 20.95
N GLU A 683 35.74 45.72 20.80
CA GLU A 683 35.45 46.36 19.50
C GLU A 683 36.68 46.48 18.60
N ASN A 684 37.89 46.67 19.16
CA ASN A 684 39.13 46.78 18.38
C ASN A 684 39.99 45.52 18.52
N ILE A 685 40.06 44.71 17.48
CA ILE A 685 40.84 43.47 17.52
C ILE A 685 42.35 43.69 17.53
N LEU A 686 42.83 44.80 16.95
CA LEU A 686 44.27 45.05 16.87
C LEU A 686 44.88 45.23 18.25
N SER A 687 44.17 45.86 19.19
CA SER A 687 44.65 45.99 20.58
C SER A 687 44.76 44.65 21.30
N VAL A 688 43.92 43.67 20.94
CA VAL A 688 43.97 42.31 21.48
C VAL A 688 45.15 41.54 20.88
N LEU A 689 45.39 41.67 19.57
CA LEU A 689 46.52 41.02 18.91
C LEU A 689 47.88 41.65 19.28
N ASP A 690 47.89 42.93 19.66
CA ASP A 690 49.08 43.64 20.13
C ASP A 690 49.45 43.32 21.58
N THR A 691 48.45 43.00 22.40
CA THR A 691 48.68 42.53 23.76
C THR A 691 48.94 41.03 23.69
N ALA A 692 50.00 40.53 24.35
CA ALA A 692 50.25 39.10 24.39
C ALA A 692 49.08 38.42 25.13
N MET A 693 48.14 37.85 24.37
CA MET A 693 47.01 37.10 24.92
C MET A 693 47.52 36.02 25.86
N ASN A 694 46.78 35.77 26.94
CA ASN A 694 47.18 34.72 27.88
C ASN A 694 47.25 33.36 27.15
N PRO A 695 48.22 32.50 27.51
CA PRO A 695 48.17 31.10 27.14
C PRO A 695 46.84 30.48 27.58
N ASN A 696 46.36 29.46 26.89
CA ASN A 696 45.08 28.80 27.19
C ASN A 696 43.84 29.71 26.97
N SER A 697 43.76 30.36 25.80
CA SER A 697 42.65 31.27 25.44
C SER A 697 42.03 30.95 24.07
N ALA A 698 40.82 31.44 23.84
CA ALA A 698 40.09 31.30 22.57
C ALA A 698 39.70 32.68 22.04
N LEU A 699 40.16 33.02 20.84
CA LEU A 699 39.77 34.20 20.09
C LEU A 699 38.59 33.88 19.17
N VAL A 700 37.48 34.59 19.35
CA VAL A 700 36.28 34.44 18.50
C VAL A 700 35.98 35.76 17.81
N ILE A 701 35.88 35.73 16.48
CA ILE A 701 35.51 36.89 15.64
C ILE A 701 34.17 36.60 14.99
N ASP A 702 33.12 37.38 15.29
CA ASP A 702 31.75 37.12 14.83
C ASP A 702 31.45 37.44 13.35
N ASN A 703 32.23 38.34 12.74
CA ASN A 703 32.04 38.75 11.35
C ASN A 703 33.33 39.33 10.75
N LEU A 704 34.07 38.50 10.03
CA LEU A 704 35.28 38.87 9.30
C LEU A 704 35.03 39.87 8.18
N ASN A 705 33.84 39.86 7.55
CA ASN A 705 33.50 40.83 6.49
C ASN A 705 33.45 42.27 7.03
N GLU A 706 33.05 42.45 8.30
CA GLU A 706 32.97 43.75 8.96
C GLU A 706 34.25 44.14 9.74
N ALA A 707 35.17 43.19 9.96
CA ALA A 707 36.46 43.42 10.60
C ALA A 707 37.48 44.07 9.65
N LYS A 708 37.18 45.29 9.17
CA LYS A 708 37.97 46.01 8.14
C LYS A 708 39.44 46.19 8.51
N GLU A 709 39.74 46.32 9.79
CA GLU A 709 41.12 46.44 10.29
C GLU A 709 41.95 45.16 10.12
N LEU A 710 41.33 44.00 9.83
CA LEU A 710 42.03 42.76 9.47
C LEU A 710 42.22 42.59 7.96
N HIS A 711 41.72 43.53 7.14
CA HIS A 711 41.81 43.45 5.69
C HIS A 711 43.07 44.11 5.13
N ASP A 712 43.67 45.03 5.88
CA ASP A 712 44.91 45.69 5.48
C ASP A 712 46.14 44.84 5.77
N LYS A 713 47.30 45.26 5.23
CA LYS A 713 48.56 44.52 5.40
C LYS A 713 48.96 44.41 6.87
N ILE A 714 48.68 45.41 7.71
CA ILE A 714 49.13 45.43 9.10
C ILE A 714 48.32 44.44 9.93
N GLY A 715 46.99 44.46 9.80
CA GLY A 715 46.08 43.54 10.48
C GLY A 715 46.33 42.09 10.10
N VAL A 716 46.55 41.80 8.81
CA VAL A 716 46.85 40.43 8.35
C VAL A 716 48.14 39.89 8.95
N GLU A 717 49.22 40.69 9.01
CA GLU A 717 50.49 40.23 9.60
C GLU A 717 50.39 40.04 11.13
N LYS A 718 49.60 40.87 11.83
CA LYS A 718 49.34 40.67 13.27
C LYS A 718 48.55 39.39 13.53
N LEU A 719 47.50 39.13 12.75
CA LEU A 719 46.74 37.88 12.85
C LEU A 719 47.62 36.68 12.49
N ARG A 720 48.49 36.80 11.48
CA ARG A 720 49.46 35.75 11.12
C ARG A 720 50.35 35.41 12.31
N SER A 721 50.97 36.42 12.92
CA SER A 721 51.89 36.21 14.04
C SER A 721 51.21 35.56 15.25
N PHE A 722 49.93 35.88 15.48
CA PHE A 722 49.11 35.20 16.48
C PHE A 722 48.91 33.72 16.13
N LEU A 723 48.40 33.41 14.93
CA LEU A 723 48.10 32.04 14.52
C LEU A 723 49.35 31.14 14.50
N GLU A 724 50.50 31.67 14.09
CA GLU A 724 51.78 30.94 14.07
C GLU A 724 52.24 30.52 15.48
N LYS A 725 51.88 31.27 16.51
CA LYS A 725 52.22 30.99 17.92
C LYS A 725 51.08 30.32 18.70
N ALA A 726 49.88 30.28 18.12
CA ALA A 726 48.67 29.91 18.84
C ALA A 726 48.72 28.45 19.32
N THR A 727 49.18 27.54 18.47
CA THR A 727 49.28 26.10 18.80
C THR A 727 50.22 25.86 19.99
N ASP A 728 51.38 26.51 20.03
CA ASP A 728 52.36 26.36 21.12
C ASP A 728 51.86 26.93 22.46
N ASN A 729 50.93 27.89 22.41
CA ASN A 729 50.35 28.56 23.58
C ASN A 729 48.97 28.01 23.98
N GLU A 730 48.52 26.90 23.37
CA GLU A 730 47.16 26.35 23.54
C GLU A 730 46.06 27.38 23.28
N GLN A 731 46.26 28.21 22.25
CA GLN A 731 45.31 29.22 21.81
C GLN A 731 44.54 28.77 20.58
N TYR A 732 43.25 29.11 20.52
CA TYR A 732 42.36 28.71 19.44
C TYR A 732 41.73 29.95 18.78
N CYS A 733 41.55 29.89 17.47
CA CYS A 733 40.96 30.97 16.69
C CYS A 733 39.73 30.46 15.96
N ILE A 734 38.59 31.13 16.18
CA ILE A 734 37.33 30.83 15.51
C ILE A 734 36.87 32.09 14.80
N ILE A 735 36.76 32.03 13.48
CA ILE A 735 36.41 33.19 12.66
C ILE A 735 35.13 32.91 11.91
N PHE A 736 34.13 33.78 12.07
CA PHE A 736 32.89 33.73 11.32
C PHE A 736 32.97 34.67 10.10
N ALA A 737 32.55 34.17 8.94
CA ALA A 737 32.42 34.93 7.70
C ALA A 737 30.97 34.84 7.19
N HIS A 738 30.39 36.00 6.90
CA HIS A 738 29.04 36.10 6.35
C HIS A 738 29.03 35.89 4.83
N ASP A 739 29.94 36.55 4.12
CA ASP A 739 30.12 36.45 2.67
C ASP A 739 31.57 36.06 2.37
N TYR A 740 31.82 34.76 2.37
CA TYR A 740 33.14 34.21 2.09
C TYR A 740 33.53 34.36 0.62
N ARG A 741 32.55 34.41 -0.30
CA ARG A 741 32.79 34.71 -1.71
C ARG A 741 33.46 36.07 -1.86
N GLN A 742 32.92 37.11 -1.23
CA GLN A 742 33.49 38.46 -1.26
C GLN A 742 34.95 38.47 -0.83
N ILE A 743 35.28 37.72 0.23
CA ILE A 743 36.65 37.59 0.74
C ILE A 743 37.56 36.91 -0.28
N LYS A 744 37.07 35.88 -0.98
CA LYS A 744 37.84 35.10 -1.96
C LYS A 744 38.05 35.78 -3.31
N THR A 745 37.12 36.63 -3.74
CA THR A 745 37.12 37.26 -5.06
C THR A 745 37.72 38.67 -5.09
N ASN A 746 37.81 39.35 -3.96
CA ASN A 746 38.35 40.70 -3.91
C ASN A 746 39.89 40.66 -3.90
N TYR A 747 40.53 41.14 -4.97
CA TYR A 747 41.99 41.21 -5.12
C TYR A 747 42.70 41.97 -3.99
N HIS A 748 42.03 42.91 -3.33
CA HIS A 748 42.62 43.61 -2.19
C HIS A 748 42.87 42.70 -0.96
N PHE A 749 42.30 41.49 -0.94
CA PHE A 749 42.38 40.56 0.19
C PHE A 749 43.31 39.37 -0.05
N ASP A 750 44.17 39.40 -1.08
CA ASP A 750 45.05 38.28 -1.44
C ASP A 750 45.86 37.73 -0.24
N LYS A 751 46.44 38.61 0.57
CA LYS A 751 47.18 38.21 1.78
C LYS A 751 46.30 37.55 2.86
N LEU A 752 45.08 38.07 3.04
CA LEU A 752 44.12 37.51 4.00
C LEU A 752 43.64 36.14 3.53
N LYS A 753 43.37 35.99 2.24
CA LYS A 753 43.02 34.72 1.60
C LYS A 753 44.11 33.67 1.79
N ASP A 754 45.36 34.04 1.56
CA ASP A 754 46.50 33.13 1.77
C ASP A 754 46.64 32.73 3.24
N LEU A 755 46.46 33.67 4.17
CA LEU A 755 46.47 33.39 5.60
C LEU A 755 45.38 32.39 5.99
N LEU A 756 44.14 32.62 5.54
CA LEU A 756 43.00 31.74 5.83
C LEU A 756 43.23 30.33 5.27
N ASN A 757 43.71 30.23 4.04
CA ASN A 757 44.01 28.94 3.40
C ASN A 757 45.08 28.13 4.14
N ASN A 758 46.10 28.80 4.69
CA ASN A 758 47.25 28.13 5.29
C ASN A 758 47.00 27.72 6.75
N HIS A 759 46.18 28.47 7.50
CA HIS A 759 46.01 28.27 8.94
C HIS A 759 44.67 27.66 9.33
N PHE A 760 43.61 27.82 8.53
CA PHE A 760 42.29 27.25 8.81
C PHE A 760 42.11 25.97 8.00
N LYS A 761 42.39 24.83 8.64
CA LYS A 761 42.27 23.50 8.01
C LYS A 761 40.86 22.93 8.10
N GLN A 762 39.99 23.53 8.91
CA GLN A 762 38.61 23.12 9.08
C GLN A 762 37.68 24.29 8.84
N CYS A 763 36.63 24.05 8.05
CA CYS A 763 35.61 25.02 7.73
C CYS A 763 34.23 24.43 8.00
N LEU A 764 33.47 25.11 8.84
CA LEU A 764 32.09 24.77 9.11
C LEU A 764 31.17 25.65 8.27
N ALA A 765 30.36 25.05 7.41
CA ALA A 765 29.40 25.73 6.56
C ALA A 765 27.97 25.31 6.93
N PHE A 766 27.10 26.25 7.29
CA PHE A 766 25.69 25.95 7.55
C PHE A 766 24.79 27.06 7.04
N ARG A 767 23.65 26.68 6.45
CA ARG A 767 22.72 27.60 5.78
C ARG A 767 23.43 28.58 4.84
N CYS A 768 24.40 28.07 4.09
CA CYS A 768 25.15 28.84 3.09
C CYS A 768 24.44 28.79 1.74
N ASN A 769 24.47 29.90 1.01
CA ASN A 769 24.12 29.88 -0.41
C ASN A 769 25.18 29.12 -1.25
N GLY A 770 24.81 28.75 -2.47
CA GLY A 770 25.70 27.97 -3.35
C GLY A 770 26.99 28.71 -3.73
N GLU A 771 26.97 30.03 -3.77
CA GLU A 771 28.13 30.84 -4.10
C GLU A 771 29.21 30.79 -3.01
N ASN A 772 28.81 30.86 -1.74
CA ASN A 772 29.73 30.70 -0.61
C ASN A 772 30.30 29.29 -0.53
N LEU A 773 29.47 28.26 -0.74
CA LEU A 773 29.95 26.88 -0.78
C LEU A 773 31.02 26.68 -1.87
N ASN A 774 30.77 27.18 -3.08
CA ASN A 774 31.75 27.13 -4.17
C ASN A 774 33.02 27.91 -3.85
N ALA A 775 32.93 29.04 -3.13
CA ALA A 775 34.08 29.82 -2.71
C ALA A 775 34.92 29.12 -1.62
N ILE A 776 34.30 28.26 -0.80
CA ILE A 776 35.02 27.41 0.16
C ILE A 776 35.74 26.30 -0.58
N LYS A 777 35.03 25.52 -1.38
CA LYS A 777 35.58 24.39 -2.13
C LYS A 777 34.69 24.00 -3.30
N ASN A 778 35.31 23.67 -4.44
CA ASN A 778 34.59 23.11 -5.58
C ASN A 778 34.06 21.70 -5.26
N ASN A 779 32.95 21.31 -5.89
CA ASN A 779 32.31 19.98 -5.77
C ASN A 779 31.61 19.67 -4.44
N LEU A 780 31.36 20.65 -3.57
CA LEU A 780 30.47 20.46 -2.42
C LEU A 780 29.01 20.20 -2.87
N PRO A 781 28.20 19.53 -2.04
CA PRO A 781 26.76 19.38 -2.27
C PRO A 781 26.10 20.75 -2.42
N PRO A 782 25.23 20.98 -3.42
CA PRO A 782 24.49 22.22 -3.52
C PRO A 782 23.53 22.36 -2.32
N PRO A 783 23.13 23.59 -1.94
CA PRO A 783 22.19 23.79 -0.83
C PRO A 783 20.88 23.03 -1.00
N SER A 784 20.41 22.83 -2.24
CA SER A 784 19.21 22.07 -2.57
C SER A 784 19.30 20.57 -2.31
N ALA A 785 20.51 20.02 -2.20
CA ALA A 785 20.72 18.60 -1.88
C ALA A 785 20.85 18.35 -0.36
N LEU A 786 21.00 19.42 0.43
CA LEU A 786 21.08 19.37 1.89
C LEU A 786 19.68 19.58 2.47
N ASN A 787 19.37 18.91 3.58
CA ASN A 787 18.21 19.30 4.38
C ASN A 787 18.48 20.70 4.99
N ASN A 788 17.47 21.56 5.05
CA ASN A 788 17.58 22.93 5.58
C ASN A 788 18.07 23.01 7.04
N LEU A 789 17.97 21.91 7.78
CA LEU A 789 18.48 21.81 9.15
C LEU A 789 19.90 21.26 9.23
N ASN A 790 20.49 20.79 8.13
CA ASN A 790 21.82 20.18 8.13
C ASN A 790 22.94 21.21 7.87
N ALA A 791 24.15 20.82 8.22
CA ALA A 791 25.39 21.58 8.11
C ALA A 791 26.52 20.70 7.55
N LEU A 792 27.58 21.33 7.06
CA LEU A 792 28.76 20.68 6.51
C LEU A 792 29.99 21.05 7.33
N LEU A 793 30.70 20.05 7.84
CA LEU A 793 32.08 20.18 8.30
C LEU A 793 33.01 19.80 7.15
N ILE A 794 33.81 20.75 6.68
CA ILE A 794 34.72 20.61 5.54
C ILE A 794 36.14 20.60 6.10
N GLU A 795 36.86 19.50 5.88
CA GLU A 795 38.28 19.43 6.19
C GLU A 795 39.02 19.98 4.96
N LEU A 796 39.49 21.24 5.02
CA LEU A 796 40.15 21.91 3.89
C LEU A 796 41.52 21.30 3.55
N SER A 797 42.19 20.67 4.53
CA SER A 797 43.43 19.93 4.35
C SER A 797 43.26 18.59 3.64
N LYS A 798 42.03 18.04 3.65
CA LYS A 798 41.68 16.73 3.10
C LYS A 798 40.67 16.90 1.97
N ASP A 799 40.55 15.92 1.08
CA ASP A 799 39.48 15.97 0.07
C ASP A 799 38.13 15.46 0.59
N SER A 800 37.73 15.89 1.80
CA SER A 800 36.60 15.33 2.55
C SER A 800 35.68 16.40 3.15
N HIS A 801 34.42 16.02 3.32
CA HIS A 801 33.43 16.75 4.09
C HIS A 801 32.52 15.76 4.83
N THR A 802 31.92 16.21 5.93
CA THR A 802 30.94 15.46 6.72
C THR A 802 29.69 16.29 6.86
N GLU A 803 28.56 15.75 6.40
CA GLU A 803 27.25 16.33 6.69
C GLU A 803 26.76 15.89 8.07
N PHE A 804 26.22 16.84 8.82
CA PHE A 804 25.73 16.61 10.16
C PHE A 804 24.53 17.52 10.48
N ARG A 805 23.79 17.13 11.50
CA ARG A 805 22.67 17.87 12.08
C ARG A 805 23.21 18.64 13.28
N PRO A 806 23.34 19.97 13.22
CA PRO A 806 23.77 20.78 14.35
C PRO A 806 22.72 20.80 15.46
N PHE A 807 23.17 20.98 16.70
CA PHE A 807 22.27 21.35 17.79
C PHE A 807 21.65 22.73 17.53
N SER A 808 20.36 22.87 17.80
CA SER A 808 19.63 24.13 17.71
C SER A 808 19.22 24.64 19.09
N LEU A 809 18.88 25.93 19.11
CA LEU A 809 18.23 26.59 20.25
C LEU A 809 16.78 26.15 20.40
#